data_AF-A0A2H9LBF9-F1
#
_entry.id   AF-A0A2H9LBF9-F1
#
_cell.length_a   1.000
_cell.length_b   1.000
_cell.length_c   1.000
_cell.angle_alpha   90.00
_cell.angle_beta   90.00
_cell.angle_gamma   90.00
#
_symmetry.space_group_name_H-M   'P 1'
#
loop_
_entity.id
_entity.type
_entity.pdbx_description
1 polymer ?
#
loop_
_entity_poly.entity_id
_entity_poly.type
_entity_poly.pdbx_seq_one_letter_code
_entity_poly.pdbx_strand_id
1 'polypeptide(L)'
;MAQLDLNALDAEKSLFKKKIKMLDEFKGSGTELISVYIPLATDRSGVMKQLTDEVSQSSNIKDPKTRKNVQGALRKIINLLKQINFKLPETGLAIFCGNVSPNDGKVDIKLFTVKPLNKLETKLYWCDSAFHLVPLKNMVQPTDIYVIVTMDKREATFAVLKGKHYDIVGNFRSRVAGKIRAGGQCLAPETLVQLSNGEIIEIKETHNPLEICAANLDNLELNNTKITNKWESNKNNLIRIITKYPRLDLTCSEEHILFRVTEEGITEAEALSLKEGDLLIMPARTEIKGEKQLLNTLYYNSYKIGPKGLTYLKDRRDSLKISQEQFGKLLNLHQACVSSLELGKFDPLDDYLKAYCNILKIPVNDFIRKYCKKKTNLQLPNYLDCKLSQFLGYLIGDGNIEKQRITFSEQAKEIALLYGKLGKALFKANTNINFRNSKNYWQVRIYGKPIADYVLNEFPEVKKALDSSIPAKVLKSENKVLASFIKGLFDAEGYATKRGLSISMNNKKIIEQLRIALLRFGIIASIYEYDNRKNIYSKNSRYTLDMTEKKSLEIFQKQISFSSEIKSAKLAKCIKSKTERSNVRQMIIPGKEIRTMFENEEYNTCDFPKVSNFFRNERLMSKTAFKNSIIDNVKSNKRLKEKFENILNIPILPVKIAKLQRINEKTRTVDITTKIGNFMANGLIVHNSAQRFERLREEAEHDFYRKVSEEMNKAFTGQIDKIRGIIVGGPGLTKNYFLETDLLDHRLKNKIIGKIDVGYTDPSGIKEAIDKSQEVLQQTDIIREKQIVQEFLLNVVKTGLATYGQKEVEDALTARKVSKLLISEGLEKMVYKVKCTACEYTEIMYQEPPDLRNNKCKDCGSALEIIEEVDYADYLMEKAMESNAETHLVSTETDDGKQFYTGFGGIGAILRYK
;
A
#
# COMPACT_ATOMS: atom_id res chain seq x y z
N MET A 1 18.15 44.09 -31.15
CA MET A 1 18.10 45.34 -30.35
C MET A 1 17.58 45.04 -28.95
N ALA A 2 16.33 44.58 -28.77
CA ALA A 2 15.78 44.27 -27.44
C ALA A 2 16.60 43.32 -26.53
N GLN A 3 17.27 42.29 -27.08
CA GLN A 3 18.09 41.35 -26.31
C GLN A 3 19.44 41.95 -25.84
N LEU A 4 20.03 42.84 -26.66
CA LEU A 4 21.26 43.56 -26.33
C LEU A 4 21.00 44.59 -25.21
N ASP A 5 19.84 45.26 -25.26
CA ASP A 5 19.43 46.23 -24.24
C ASP A 5 19.13 45.58 -22.88
N LEU A 6 18.57 44.37 -22.87
CA LEU A 6 18.30 43.59 -21.64
C LEU A 6 19.58 43.15 -20.92
N ASN A 7 20.59 42.68 -21.66
CA ASN A 7 21.86 42.22 -21.08
C ASN A 7 22.73 43.41 -20.61
N ALA A 8 22.70 44.54 -21.34
CA ALA A 8 23.34 45.78 -20.89
C ALA A 8 22.74 46.30 -19.58
N LEU A 9 21.41 46.19 -19.41
CA LEU A 9 20.70 46.58 -18.19
C LEU A 9 21.05 45.68 -16.99
N ASP A 10 21.21 44.37 -17.20
CA ASP A 10 21.61 43.44 -16.13
C ASP A 10 23.10 43.61 -15.74
N ALA A 11 23.96 43.97 -16.70
CA ALA A 11 25.33 44.41 -16.40
C ALA A 11 25.36 45.72 -15.57
N GLU A 12 24.54 46.71 -15.94
CA GLU A 12 24.39 47.97 -15.19
C GLU A 12 23.87 47.71 -13.76
N LYS A 13 22.95 46.75 -13.57
CA LYS A 13 22.46 46.32 -12.25
C LYS A 13 23.52 45.66 -11.36
N SER A 14 24.32 44.74 -11.87
CA SER A 14 25.36 44.10 -11.05
C SER A 14 26.51 45.07 -10.73
N LEU A 15 26.85 45.99 -11.64
CA LEU A 15 27.78 47.08 -11.33
C LEU A 15 27.24 47.99 -10.22
N PHE A 16 25.97 48.35 -10.31
CA PHE A 16 25.27 49.12 -9.28
C PHE A 16 25.30 48.39 -7.92
N LYS A 17 25.09 47.06 -7.90
CA LYS A 17 25.22 46.21 -6.70
C LYS A 17 26.64 46.21 -6.13
N LYS A 18 27.68 46.10 -6.97
CA LYS A 18 29.10 46.14 -6.57
C LYS A 18 29.49 47.49 -5.98
N LYS A 19 29.05 48.60 -6.60
CA LYS A 19 29.27 49.97 -6.08
C LYS A 19 28.59 50.21 -4.74
N ILE A 20 27.37 49.71 -4.54
CA ILE A 20 26.69 49.78 -3.24
C ILE A 20 27.46 49.00 -2.17
N LYS A 21 27.96 47.80 -2.50
CA LYS A 21 28.75 46.98 -1.57
C LYS A 21 30.04 47.70 -1.14
N MET A 22 30.77 48.29 -2.09
CA MET A 22 31.97 49.09 -1.79
C MET A 22 31.65 50.29 -0.88
N LEU A 23 30.53 50.99 -1.12
CA LEU A 23 30.13 52.13 -0.29
C LEU A 23 29.72 51.71 1.14
N ASP A 24 29.23 50.47 1.31
CA ASP A 24 28.80 49.90 2.61
C ASP A 24 30.00 49.60 3.54
N GLU A 25 31.19 49.42 2.98
CA GLU A 25 32.42 49.12 3.72
C GLU A 25 33.01 50.35 4.42
N PHE A 26 32.71 51.56 3.93
CA PHE A 26 33.22 52.79 4.52
C PHE A 26 32.48 53.15 5.82
N LYS A 27 33.26 53.31 6.91
CA LYS A 27 32.79 53.79 8.22
C LYS A 27 33.60 55.00 8.63
N GLY A 28 32.93 56.09 8.98
CA GLY A 28 33.53 57.29 9.55
C GLY A 28 33.73 57.17 11.06
N SER A 29 34.70 57.89 11.62
CA SER A 29 34.93 57.97 13.06
C SER A 29 33.90 58.82 13.83
N GLY A 30 33.03 59.54 13.11
CA GLY A 30 31.90 60.32 13.60
C GLY A 30 30.88 60.57 12.49
N THR A 31 29.94 61.50 12.67
CA THR A 31 28.96 61.88 11.64
C THR A 31 29.62 62.74 10.54
N GLU A 32 30.47 62.11 9.73
CA GLU A 32 31.33 62.78 8.74
C GLU A 32 31.04 62.32 7.29
N LEU A 33 30.16 61.34 7.09
CA LEU A 33 29.81 60.80 5.78
C LEU A 33 28.46 61.33 5.32
N ILE A 34 28.48 62.03 4.19
CA ILE A 34 27.32 62.74 3.62
C ILE A 34 26.79 61.97 2.43
N SER A 35 25.47 61.76 2.40
CA SER A 35 24.72 61.13 1.30
C SER A 35 23.66 62.10 0.78
N VAL A 36 23.70 62.42 -0.52
CA VAL A 36 22.79 63.37 -1.16
C VAL A 36 22.15 62.72 -2.38
N TYR A 37 20.81 62.72 -2.44
CA TYR A 37 20.03 62.19 -3.54
C TYR A 37 19.27 63.32 -4.22
N ILE A 38 19.47 63.46 -5.53
CA ILE A 38 18.92 64.55 -6.33
C ILE A 38 18.10 63.98 -7.50
N PRO A 39 16.75 64.04 -7.43
CA PRO A 39 15.87 63.77 -8.56
C PRO A 39 16.08 64.73 -9.74
N LEU A 40 15.75 64.29 -10.96
CA LEU A 40 15.84 65.09 -12.18
C LEU A 40 14.99 66.38 -12.12
N ALA A 41 13.80 66.32 -11.51
CA ALA A 41 12.85 67.42 -11.43
C ALA A 41 13.15 68.45 -10.31
N THR A 42 14.33 68.42 -9.69
CA THR A 42 14.65 69.26 -8.53
C THR A 42 15.17 70.64 -8.95
N ASP A 43 14.71 71.70 -8.28
CA ASP A 43 15.21 73.06 -8.49
C ASP A 43 16.69 73.20 -8.05
N ARG A 44 17.55 73.66 -8.99
CA ARG A 44 18.98 73.91 -8.79
C ARG A 44 19.23 74.87 -7.63
N SER A 45 18.46 75.96 -7.58
CA SER A 45 18.65 77.00 -6.57
C SER A 45 18.34 76.47 -5.17
N GLY A 46 17.27 75.66 -5.04
CA GLY A 46 16.90 74.99 -3.80
C GLY A 46 17.92 73.96 -3.30
N VAL A 47 18.57 73.20 -4.20
CA VAL A 47 19.65 72.26 -3.80
C VAL A 47 20.89 73.01 -3.32
N MET A 48 21.32 74.03 -4.07
CA MET A 48 22.50 74.83 -3.71
C MET A 48 22.31 75.62 -2.42
N LYS A 49 21.10 76.18 -2.22
CA LYS A 49 20.74 76.88 -0.98
C LYS A 49 20.80 75.93 0.20
N GLN A 50 20.15 74.76 0.12
CA GLN A 50 20.19 73.77 1.20
C GLN A 50 21.63 73.34 1.53
N LEU A 51 22.46 72.99 0.54
CA LEU A 51 23.85 72.59 0.83
C LEU A 51 24.69 73.73 1.44
N THR A 52 24.41 74.98 1.07
CA THR A 52 25.09 76.16 1.65
C THR A 52 24.62 76.43 3.09
N ASP A 53 23.33 76.22 3.37
CA ASP A 53 22.76 76.29 4.70
C ASP A 53 23.35 75.19 5.61
N GLU A 54 23.51 73.96 5.10
CA GLU A 54 24.18 72.85 5.80
C GLU A 54 25.67 73.15 6.10
N VAL A 55 26.40 73.81 5.17
CA VAL A 55 27.77 74.28 5.44
C VAL A 55 27.77 75.27 6.60
N SER A 56 26.79 76.16 6.66
CA SER A 56 26.68 77.16 7.72
C SER A 56 26.36 76.51 9.07
N GLN A 57 25.40 75.57 9.09
CA GLN A 57 25.00 74.81 10.28
C GLN A 57 26.11 73.89 10.81
N SER A 58 26.95 73.34 9.93
CA SER A 58 28.09 72.50 10.33
C SER A 58 29.09 73.22 11.25
N SER A 59 29.07 74.56 11.29
CA SER A 59 29.90 75.35 12.22
C SER A 59 29.62 75.05 13.69
N ASN A 60 28.40 74.58 14.00
CA ASN A 60 27.94 74.21 15.34
C ASN A 60 28.43 72.83 15.82
N ILE A 61 29.14 72.07 14.97
CA ILE A 61 29.73 70.79 15.35
C ILE A 61 30.82 71.04 16.41
N LYS A 62 30.70 70.34 17.54
CA LYS A 62 31.59 70.51 18.72
C LYS A 62 33.02 70.05 18.46
N ASP A 63 33.19 68.94 17.74
CA ASP A 63 34.51 68.42 17.40
C ASP A 63 35.13 69.21 16.21
N PRO A 64 36.28 69.89 16.40
CA PRO A 64 36.92 70.67 15.33
C PRO A 64 37.34 69.85 14.11
N LYS A 65 37.66 68.56 14.29
CA LYS A 65 38.10 67.66 13.22
C LYS A 65 36.90 67.24 12.36
N THR A 66 35.85 66.71 12.99
CA THR A 66 34.55 66.41 12.35
C THR A 66 34.03 67.62 11.58
N ARG A 67 34.07 68.80 12.20
CA ARG A 67 33.63 70.04 11.56
C ARG A 67 34.38 70.35 10.26
N LYS A 68 35.72 70.23 10.26
CA LYS A 68 36.54 70.47 9.06
C LYS A 68 36.27 69.43 7.97
N ASN A 69 36.07 68.17 8.35
CA ASN A 69 35.81 67.07 7.40
C ASN A 69 34.44 67.24 6.72
N VAL A 70 33.39 67.54 7.50
CA VAL A 70 32.03 67.81 6.98
C VAL A 70 32.03 69.04 6.06
N GLN A 71 32.67 70.14 6.46
CA GLN A 71 32.79 71.33 5.61
C GLN A 71 33.57 71.06 4.33
N GLY A 72 34.64 70.25 4.40
CA GLY A 72 35.42 69.82 3.24
C GLY A 72 34.59 68.97 2.26
N ALA A 73 33.81 68.03 2.79
CA ALA A 73 32.91 67.18 2.00
C ALA A 73 31.80 67.99 1.31
N LEU A 74 31.11 68.87 2.04
CA LEU A 74 30.06 69.74 1.48
C LEU A 74 30.61 70.68 0.40
N ARG A 75 31.80 71.28 0.61
CA ARG A 75 32.44 72.13 -0.41
C ARG A 75 32.80 71.33 -1.67
N LYS A 76 33.27 70.09 -1.52
CA LYS A 76 33.53 69.19 -2.67
C LYS A 76 32.24 68.87 -3.44
N ILE A 77 31.14 68.56 -2.75
CA ILE A 77 29.83 68.32 -3.39
C ILE A 77 29.37 69.57 -4.14
N ILE A 78 29.43 70.75 -3.51
CA ILE A 78 29.06 72.04 -4.13
C ILE A 78 29.90 72.33 -5.37
N ASN A 79 31.21 72.07 -5.33
CA ASN A 79 32.11 72.28 -6.47
C ASN A 79 31.80 71.31 -7.63
N LEU A 80 31.53 70.03 -7.35
CA LEU A 80 31.11 69.08 -8.37
C LEU A 80 29.82 69.55 -9.06
N LEU A 81 28.81 69.92 -8.28
CA LEU A 81 27.52 70.37 -8.80
C LEU A 81 27.64 71.64 -9.67
N LYS A 82 28.59 72.52 -9.34
CA LYS A 82 28.95 73.69 -10.16
C LYS A 82 29.66 73.27 -11.47
N GLN A 83 30.63 72.35 -11.40
CA GLN A 83 31.38 71.85 -12.56
C GLN A 83 30.48 71.18 -13.60
N ILE A 84 29.52 70.36 -13.15
CA ILE A 84 28.57 69.69 -14.06
C ILE A 84 27.41 70.60 -14.50
N ASN A 85 27.36 71.85 -14.02
CA ASN A 85 26.30 72.83 -14.26
C ASN A 85 24.88 72.26 -14.06
N PHE A 86 24.70 71.39 -13.05
CA PHE A 86 23.44 70.68 -12.77
C PHE A 86 22.85 69.84 -13.92
N LYS A 87 23.64 69.41 -14.90
CA LYS A 87 23.21 68.41 -15.87
C LYS A 87 23.18 67.02 -15.22
N LEU A 88 22.02 66.63 -14.69
CA LEU A 88 21.82 65.33 -14.04
C LEU A 88 21.41 64.24 -15.04
N PRO A 89 21.75 62.97 -14.80
CA PRO A 89 21.22 61.84 -15.56
C PRO A 89 19.69 61.75 -15.47
N GLU A 90 19.04 61.12 -16.45
CA GLU A 90 17.57 61.00 -16.51
C GLU A 90 16.93 60.28 -15.30
N THR A 91 17.71 59.45 -14.61
CA THR A 91 17.30 58.72 -13.39
C THR A 91 17.58 59.48 -12.08
N GLY A 92 18.22 60.66 -12.16
CA GLY A 92 18.72 61.42 -11.01
C GLY A 92 20.18 61.12 -10.67
N LEU A 93 20.68 61.67 -9.57
CA LEU A 93 22.06 61.51 -9.12
C LEU A 93 22.14 61.31 -7.61
N ALA A 94 22.86 60.27 -7.17
CA ALA A 94 23.25 60.08 -5.77
C ALA A 94 24.74 60.42 -5.60
N ILE A 95 25.06 61.23 -4.58
CA ILE A 95 26.41 61.71 -4.29
C ILE A 95 26.77 61.32 -2.86
N PHE A 96 27.92 60.70 -2.67
CA PHE A 96 28.44 60.27 -1.38
C PHE A 96 29.80 60.93 -1.16
N CYS A 97 30.00 61.66 -0.07
CA CYS A 97 31.27 62.33 0.20
C CYS A 97 31.57 62.38 1.70
N GLY A 98 32.82 62.14 2.07
CA GLY A 98 33.26 62.17 3.46
C GLY A 98 34.68 61.63 3.63
N ASN A 99 35.19 61.66 4.86
CA ASN A 99 36.49 61.12 5.19
C ASN A 99 36.42 59.59 5.29
N VAL A 100 37.09 58.89 4.38
CA VAL A 100 37.07 57.42 4.29
C VAL A 100 38.35 56.75 4.79
N SER A 101 39.26 57.51 5.41
CA SER A 101 40.48 56.97 6.00
C SER A 101 40.17 56.12 7.23
N PRO A 102 40.64 54.86 7.30
CA PRO A 102 40.49 54.03 8.50
C PRO A 102 41.38 54.47 9.67
N ASN A 103 42.37 55.33 9.41
CA ASN A 103 43.27 55.88 10.43
C ASN A 103 42.86 57.31 10.76
N ASP A 104 42.62 57.57 12.04
CA ASP A 104 42.21 58.90 12.53
C ASP A 104 43.25 60.01 12.29
N GLY A 105 44.52 59.68 12.07
CA GLY A 105 45.58 60.66 11.83
C GLY A 105 45.68 61.20 10.39
N LYS A 106 45.04 60.55 9.40
CA LYS A 106 45.14 60.91 7.98
C LYS A 106 43.76 61.29 7.45
N VAL A 107 43.62 62.49 6.90
CA VAL A 107 42.37 62.95 6.28
C VAL A 107 42.38 62.55 4.81
N ASP A 108 41.41 61.74 4.39
CA ASP A 108 41.19 61.35 2.99
C ASP A 108 39.71 61.54 2.62
N ILE A 109 39.35 62.76 2.21
CA ILE A 109 37.99 63.08 1.80
C ILE A 109 37.78 62.62 0.36
N LYS A 110 37.08 61.50 0.16
CA LYS A 110 36.70 61.01 -1.17
C LYS A 110 35.28 61.41 -1.53
N LEU A 111 35.03 61.53 -2.83
CA LEU A 111 33.72 61.82 -3.40
C LEU A 111 33.38 60.71 -4.39
N PHE A 112 32.19 60.15 -4.25
CA PHE A 112 31.64 59.12 -5.12
C PHE A 112 30.31 59.58 -5.71
N THR A 113 30.08 59.26 -6.98
CA THR A 113 28.79 59.51 -7.65
C THR A 113 28.20 58.19 -8.12
N VAL A 114 26.90 58.03 -7.96
CA VAL A 114 26.15 56.83 -8.37
C VAL A 114 24.93 57.28 -9.16
N LYS A 115 24.80 56.77 -10.38
CA LYS A 115 23.59 56.88 -11.20
C LYS A 115 22.57 55.81 -10.72
N PRO A 116 21.38 56.20 -10.24
CA PRO A 116 20.35 55.25 -9.83
C PRO A 116 19.77 54.45 -11.01
N LEU A 117 19.39 53.19 -10.77
CA LEU A 117 18.75 52.33 -11.77
C LEU A 117 17.33 52.80 -12.14
N ASN A 118 16.57 53.24 -11.14
CA ASN A 118 15.23 53.79 -11.30
C ASN A 118 15.22 55.29 -10.97
N LYS A 119 14.27 56.03 -11.54
CA LYS A 119 14.10 57.47 -11.25
C LYS A 119 13.94 57.71 -9.75
N LEU A 120 14.75 58.59 -9.17
CA LEU A 120 14.56 59.05 -7.80
C LEU A 120 13.30 59.90 -7.69
N GLU A 121 12.41 59.55 -6.78
CA GLU A 121 11.15 60.30 -6.54
C GLU A 121 11.35 61.45 -5.54
N THR A 122 12.21 61.26 -4.55
CA THR A 122 12.38 62.20 -3.43
C THR A 122 13.83 62.66 -3.27
N LYS A 123 14.01 63.95 -3.00
CA LYS A 123 15.29 64.52 -2.59
C LYS A 123 15.61 64.09 -1.15
N LEU A 124 16.82 63.61 -0.90
CA LEU A 124 17.27 63.19 0.43
C LEU A 124 18.66 63.74 0.73
N TYR A 125 18.85 64.25 1.95
CA TYR A 125 20.15 64.60 2.51
C TYR A 125 20.31 63.86 3.83
N TRP A 126 21.44 63.18 4.03
CA TRP A 126 21.74 62.43 5.25
C TRP A 126 23.23 62.58 5.59
N CYS A 127 23.53 62.82 6.86
CA CYS A 127 24.90 62.89 7.37
C CYS A 127 25.03 61.97 8.58
N ASP A 128 25.91 60.98 8.50
CA ASP A 128 26.03 59.93 9.53
C ASP A 128 27.46 59.35 9.56
N SER A 129 27.67 58.36 10.42
CA SER A 129 28.89 57.55 10.53
C SER A 129 29.04 56.52 9.40
N ALA A 130 27.98 56.28 8.61
CA ALA A 130 27.97 55.41 7.44
C ALA A 130 27.20 56.09 6.29
N PHE A 131 27.48 55.73 5.04
CA PHE A 131 26.68 56.20 3.92
C PHE A 131 25.25 55.63 3.98
N HIS A 132 24.25 56.49 3.74
CA HIS A 132 22.85 56.09 3.76
C HIS A 132 22.47 55.45 2.42
N LEU A 133 22.60 54.12 2.32
CA LEU A 133 22.43 53.35 1.09
C LEU A 133 21.05 52.69 0.94
N VAL A 134 20.16 52.85 1.93
CA VAL A 134 18.83 52.19 1.97
C VAL A 134 18.01 52.42 0.68
N PRO A 135 17.91 53.65 0.12
CA PRO A 135 17.15 53.89 -1.10
C PRO A 135 17.69 53.11 -2.31
N LEU A 136 19.02 52.96 -2.41
CA LEU A 136 19.65 52.23 -3.52
C LEU A 136 19.56 50.71 -3.33
N LYS A 137 19.72 50.20 -2.10
CA LYS A 137 19.61 48.75 -1.78
C LYS A 137 18.21 48.20 -2.10
N ASN A 138 17.16 49.00 -1.90
CA ASN A 138 15.79 48.60 -2.22
C ASN A 138 15.53 48.46 -3.73
N MET A 139 16.29 49.17 -4.58
CA MET A 139 16.17 49.09 -6.04
C MET A 139 16.77 47.81 -6.64
N VAL A 140 17.49 47.01 -5.84
CA VAL A 140 18.24 45.81 -6.27
C VAL A 140 17.54 44.50 -5.83
N GLN A 141 16.46 44.55 -5.04
CA GLN A 141 15.81 43.32 -4.57
C GLN A 141 15.09 42.60 -5.73
N PRO A 142 15.28 41.26 -5.88
CA PRO A 142 14.64 40.49 -6.95
C PRO A 142 13.12 40.39 -6.74
N THR A 143 12.36 40.58 -7.82
CA THR A 143 10.89 40.69 -7.82
C THR A 143 10.16 39.36 -8.06
N ASP A 144 10.83 38.29 -8.48
CA ASP A 144 10.18 37.04 -8.86
C ASP A 144 10.51 35.87 -7.91
N ILE A 145 9.49 35.39 -7.19
CA ILE A 145 9.57 34.20 -6.33
C ILE A 145 8.79 33.04 -6.98
N TYR A 146 9.45 31.91 -7.21
CA TYR A 146 8.80 30.66 -7.63
C TYR A 146 8.89 29.61 -6.53
N VAL A 147 7.91 28.73 -6.46
CA VAL A 147 7.91 27.59 -5.52
C VAL A 147 8.02 26.30 -6.31
N ILE A 148 8.92 25.41 -5.89
CA ILE A 148 9.13 24.11 -6.52
C ILE A 148 8.84 23.03 -5.49
N VAL A 149 7.99 22.09 -5.85
CA VAL A 149 7.56 20.99 -5.00
C VAL A 149 7.86 19.69 -5.71
N THR A 150 8.62 18.80 -5.11
CA THR A 150 8.81 17.43 -5.62
C THR A 150 8.20 16.43 -4.66
N MET A 151 7.43 15.47 -5.16
CA MET A 151 6.77 14.49 -4.31
C MET A 151 6.57 13.11 -4.95
N ASP A 152 6.63 12.08 -4.12
CA ASP A 152 6.16 10.73 -4.41
C ASP A 152 5.35 10.18 -3.21
N LYS A 153 5.16 8.85 -3.17
CA LYS A 153 4.45 8.17 -2.08
C LYS A 153 5.29 8.09 -0.78
N ARG A 154 6.60 8.34 -0.87
CA ARG A 154 7.58 8.13 0.19
C ARG A 154 8.08 9.42 0.81
N GLU A 155 8.15 10.50 0.04
CA GLU A 155 8.64 11.80 0.52
C GLU A 155 8.17 12.96 -0.36
N ALA A 156 8.25 14.17 0.21
CA ALA A 156 7.97 15.42 -0.48
C ALA A 156 8.99 16.48 -0.04
N THR A 157 9.50 17.26 -0.98
CA THR A 157 10.46 18.35 -0.74
C THR A 157 9.91 19.65 -1.34
N PHE A 158 10.03 20.75 -0.59
CA PHE A 158 9.64 22.09 -1.05
C PHE A 158 10.87 22.99 -1.12
N ALA A 159 10.98 23.77 -2.18
CA ALA A 159 11.99 24.80 -2.34
C ALA A 159 11.40 26.10 -2.86
N VAL A 160 12.01 27.21 -2.50
CA VAL A 160 11.66 28.55 -2.99
C VAL A 160 12.82 29.08 -3.80
N LEU A 161 12.55 29.41 -5.06
CA LEU A 161 13.47 30.01 -6.01
C LEU A 161 13.29 31.53 -5.99
N LYS A 162 14.34 32.27 -5.64
CA LYS A 162 14.38 33.74 -5.62
C LYS A 162 15.56 34.22 -6.47
N GLY A 163 15.27 34.84 -7.62
CA GLY A 163 16.30 35.33 -8.54
C GLY A 163 17.29 34.22 -8.95
N LYS A 164 18.53 34.29 -8.46
CA LYS A 164 19.60 33.32 -8.74
C LYS A 164 19.82 32.23 -7.67
N HIS A 165 18.98 32.17 -6.64
CA HIS A 165 19.14 31.21 -5.54
C HIS A 165 17.87 30.42 -5.27
N TYR A 166 18.00 29.19 -4.77
CA TYR A 166 16.88 28.42 -4.25
C TYR A 166 17.17 27.90 -2.84
N ASP A 167 16.17 28.03 -1.96
CA ASP A 167 16.21 27.60 -0.57
C ASP A 167 15.28 26.41 -0.36
N ILE A 168 15.76 25.33 0.26
CA ILE A 168 14.89 24.21 0.67
C ILE A 168 14.13 24.60 1.93
N VAL A 169 12.81 24.69 1.81
CA VAL A 169 11.91 25.07 2.92
C VAL A 169 11.62 23.87 3.81
N GLY A 170 11.56 22.66 3.26
CA GLY A 170 11.35 21.45 4.06
C GLY A 170 11.39 20.17 3.24
N ASN A 171 11.74 19.07 3.91
CA ASN A 171 11.66 17.71 3.40
C ASN A 171 10.82 16.87 4.37
N PHE A 172 9.83 16.17 3.84
CA PHE A 172 8.85 15.40 4.59
C PHE A 172 8.89 13.96 4.13
N ARG A 173 9.12 13.03 5.07
CA ARG A 173 9.08 11.60 4.79
C ARG A 173 7.74 11.00 5.19
N SER A 174 7.23 10.16 4.32
CA SER A 174 6.04 9.34 4.51
C SER A 174 6.37 8.13 5.38
N ARG A 175 5.38 7.68 6.15
CA ARG A 175 5.42 6.40 6.87
C ARG A 175 4.78 5.26 6.07
N VAL A 176 4.37 5.52 4.83
CA VAL A 176 3.76 4.52 3.94
C VAL A 176 4.77 3.40 3.68
N ALA A 177 4.46 2.20 4.17
CA ALA A 177 5.26 1.02 3.91
C ALA A 177 5.32 0.74 2.39
N GLY A 178 6.49 0.35 1.88
CA GLY A 178 6.65 -0.06 0.49
C GLY A 178 5.70 -1.21 0.11
N LYS A 179 5.62 -1.53 -1.19
CA LYS A 179 4.76 -2.63 -1.68
C LYS A 179 5.24 -3.98 -1.11
N ILE A 180 4.78 -4.33 0.09
CA ILE A 180 4.95 -5.67 0.67
C ILE A 180 4.18 -6.61 -0.26
N ARG A 181 4.87 -7.59 -0.84
CA ARG A 181 4.24 -8.72 -1.53
C ARG A 181 3.27 -9.37 -0.55
N ALA A 182 2.03 -9.63 -0.99
CA ALA A 182 1.05 -10.43 -0.25
C ALA A 182 1.72 -11.67 0.39
N GLY A 183 1.35 -12.02 1.63
CA GLY A 183 1.92 -13.16 2.35
C GLY A 183 2.27 -12.95 3.84
N GLY A 184 1.64 -11.97 4.51
CA GLY A 184 1.77 -11.80 5.96
C GLY A 184 0.82 -12.71 6.74
N GLN A 185 -0.47 -12.58 6.45
CA GLN A 185 -1.55 -13.16 7.24
C GLN A 185 -1.92 -14.52 6.66
N CYS A 186 -1.33 -15.59 7.18
CA CYS A 186 -1.46 -16.92 6.60
C CYS A 186 -2.01 -17.91 7.62
N LEU A 187 -2.71 -18.92 7.13
CA LEU A 187 -3.26 -20.02 7.92
C LEU A 187 -2.45 -21.30 7.68
N ALA A 188 -2.54 -22.23 8.62
CA ALA A 188 -1.99 -23.57 8.43
C ALA A 188 -2.69 -24.29 7.26
N PRO A 189 -1.95 -25.08 6.45
CA PRO A 189 -2.44 -25.63 5.18
C PRO A 189 -3.57 -26.64 5.34
N GLU A 190 -3.65 -27.29 6.50
CA GLU A 190 -4.72 -28.22 6.90
C GLU A 190 -5.98 -27.54 7.41
N THR A 191 -6.00 -26.20 7.52
CA THR A 191 -7.19 -25.45 7.97
C THR A 191 -8.36 -25.74 7.06
N LEU A 192 -9.50 -26.13 7.60
CA LEU A 192 -10.69 -26.47 6.83
C LEU A 192 -11.53 -25.22 6.52
N VAL A 193 -11.98 -25.12 5.28
CA VAL A 193 -12.92 -24.11 4.79
C VAL A 193 -14.17 -24.81 4.22
N GLN A 194 -15.34 -24.17 4.39
CA GLN A 194 -16.60 -24.67 3.82
C GLN A 194 -16.95 -23.88 2.57
N LEU A 195 -17.14 -24.60 1.46
CA LEU A 195 -17.59 -24.03 0.20
C LEU A 195 -19.10 -23.78 0.21
N SER A 196 -19.57 -22.87 -0.63
CA SER A 196 -21.00 -22.53 -0.75
C SER A 196 -21.87 -23.72 -1.18
N ASN A 197 -21.28 -24.69 -1.88
CA ASN A 197 -21.96 -25.93 -2.28
C ASN A 197 -22.06 -26.99 -1.17
N GLY A 198 -21.45 -26.77 0.00
CA GLY A 198 -21.45 -27.72 1.13
C GLY A 198 -20.17 -28.49 1.36
N GLU A 199 -19.29 -28.57 0.36
CA GLU A 199 -18.02 -29.27 0.44
C GLU A 199 -17.09 -28.63 1.48
N ILE A 200 -16.29 -29.47 2.15
CA ILE A 200 -15.36 -29.05 3.21
C ILE A 200 -13.97 -29.55 2.83
N ILE A 201 -13.09 -28.64 2.46
CA ILE A 201 -11.74 -28.91 1.98
C ILE A 201 -10.70 -28.21 2.84
N GLU A 202 -9.46 -28.66 2.72
CA GLU A 202 -8.32 -27.96 3.31
C GLU A 202 -8.02 -26.68 2.51
N ILE A 203 -7.60 -25.62 3.18
CA ILE A 203 -7.33 -24.32 2.54
C ILE A 203 -6.27 -24.45 1.45
N LYS A 204 -5.31 -25.38 1.59
CA LYS A 204 -4.31 -25.68 0.56
C LYS A 204 -4.90 -26.24 -0.74
N GLU A 205 -6.09 -26.82 -0.69
CA GLU A 205 -6.79 -27.41 -1.85
C GLU A 205 -7.70 -26.40 -2.55
N THR A 206 -7.87 -25.20 -1.97
CA THR A 206 -8.68 -24.13 -2.58
C THR A 206 -8.06 -23.62 -3.88
N HIS A 207 -8.90 -23.16 -4.81
CA HIS A 207 -8.49 -22.49 -6.04
C HIS A 207 -9.51 -21.44 -6.45
N ASN A 208 -9.12 -20.54 -7.35
CA ASN A 208 -10.04 -19.57 -7.93
C ASN A 208 -10.95 -20.25 -8.96
N PRO A 209 -12.22 -19.87 -9.12
CA PRO A 209 -13.00 -18.91 -8.33
C PRO A 209 -13.99 -19.62 -7.37
N LEU A 210 -13.51 -20.51 -6.48
CA LEU A 210 -14.40 -21.17 -5.51
C LEU A 210 -15.10 -20.15 -4.59
N GLU A 211 -16.29 -20.49 -4.13
CA GLU A 211 -17.07 -19.66 -3.20
C GLU A 211 -17.07 -20.26 -1.80
N ILE A 212 -16.86 -19.41 -0.79
CA ILE A 212 -16.79 -19.79 0.63
C ILE A 212 -17.67 -18.90 1.50
N CYS A 213 -18.02 -19.41 2.68
CA CYS A 213 -18.78 -18.66 3.68
C CYS A 213 -17.93 -17.53 4.28
N ALA A 214 -18.52 -16.33 4.36
CA ALA A 214 -17.98 -15.13 4.99
C ALA A 214 -19.05 -14.44 5.83
N ALA A 215 -18.64 -13.48 6.67
CA ALA A 215 -19.55 -12.66 7.45
C ALA A 215 -19.52 -11.22 6.93
N ASN A 216 -20.69 -10.63 6.70
CA ASN A 216 -20.78 -9.19 6.54
C ASN A 216 -20.85 -8.56 7.94
N LEU A 217 -19.84 -7.77 8.30
CA LEU A 217 -19.73 -7.20 9.64
C LEU A 217 -20.61 -5.95 9.83
N ASP A 218 -21.06 -5.32 8.75
CA ASP A 218 -21.92 -4.13 8.81
C ASP A 218 -23.34 -4.49 9.26
N ASN A 219 -23.86 -5.63 8.78
CA ASN A 219 -25.21 -6.11 9.11
C ASN A 219 -25.21 -7.41 9.96
N LEU A 220 -24.04 -7.95 10.28
CA LEU A 220 -23.83 -9.19 11.05
C LEU A 220 -24.48 -10.45 10.44
N GLU A 221 -24.63 -10.48 9.11
CA GLU A 221 -25.15 -11.63 8.36
C GLU A 221 -24.04 -12.52 7.77
N LEU A 222 -24.39 -13.74 7.36
CA LEU A 222 -23.47 -14.69 6.71
C LEU A 222 -23.76 -14.77 5.22
N ASN A 223 -22.76 -14.49 4.40
CA ASN A 223 -22.86 -14.43 2.93
C ASN A 223 -21.81 -15.33 2.27
N ASN A 224 -22.06 -15.76 1.04
CA ASN A 224 -21.06 -16.44 0.23
C ASN A 224 -20.22 -15.43 -0.55
N THR A 225 -18.92 -15.71 -0.68
CA THR A 225 -17.97 -14.84 -1.38
C THR A 225 -17.00 -15.65 -2.23
N LYS A 226 -16.59 -15.10 -3.37
CA LYS A 226 -15.62 -15.74 -4.28
C LYS A 226 -14.20 -15.52 -3.79
N ILE A 227 -13.40 -16.58 -3.85
CA ILE A 227 -11.94 -16.49 -3.75
C ILE A 227 -11.42 -15.86 -5.04
N THR A 228 -10.64 -14.80 -4.88
CA THR A 228 -10.06 -14.00 -5.97
C THR A 228 -8.60 -14.33 -6.20
N ASN A 229 -7.85 -14.54 -5.11
CA ASN A 229 -6.42 -14.81 -5.13
C ASN A 229 -6.06 -15.80 -4.03
N LYS A 230 -4.97 -16.53 -4.24
CA LYS A 230 -4.37 -17.47 -3.29
C LYS A 230 -2.86 -17.32 -3.32
N TRP A 231 -2.24 -17.32 -2.15
CA TRP A 231 -0.80 -17.29 -1.98
C TRP A 231 -0.34 -18.37 -1.02
N GLU A 232 0.92 -18.74 -1.17
CA GLU A 232 1.59 -19.64 -0.24
C GLU A 232 2.89 -19.00 0.20
N SER A 233 3.19 -19.13 1.48
CA SER A 233 4.41 -18.57 2.07
C SER A 233 4.90 -19.48 3.18
N ASN A 234 6.18 -19.37 3.54
CA ASN A 234 6.73 -20.10 4.68
C ASN A 234 6.85 -19.14 5.87
N LYS A 235 6.31 -19.54 7.02
CA LYS A 235 6.38 -18.78 8.28
C LYS A 235 7.13 -19.58 9.33
N ASN A 236 7.94 -18.90 10.13
CA ASN A 236 8.75 -19.53 11.18
C ASN A 236 8.02 -19.60 12.52
N ASN A 237 7.12 -18.65 12.77
CA ASN A 237 6.35 -18.55 14.00
C ASN A 237 4.87 -18.60 13.65
N LEU A 238 4.14 -19.47 14.34
CA LEU A 238 2.69 -19.60 14.26
C LEU A 238 2.09 -19.50 15.67
N ILE A 239 0.83 -19.11 15.73
CA ILE A 239 0.02 -19.13 16.95
C ILE A 239 -1.13 -20.11 16.73
N ARG A 240 -1.22 -21.11 17.60
CA ARG A 240 -2.40 -21.97 17.73
C ARG A 240 -3.34 -21.38 18.78
N ILE A 241 -4.49 -20.92 18.32
CA ILE A 241 -5.56 -20.35 19.12
C ILE A 241 -6.55 -21.45 19.45
N ILE A 242 -6.80 -21.67 20.75
CA ILE A 242 -7.76 -22.66 21.24
C ILE A 242 -8.86 -21.93 22.00
N THR A 243 -10.12 -22.20 21.66
CA THR A 243 -11.29 -21.60 22.31
C THR A 243 -11.94 -22.55 23.35
N LYS A 244 -12.88 -22.05 24.16
CA LYS A 244 -13.50 -22.82 25.26
C LYS A 244 -14.93 -23.31 24.97
N TYR A 245 -15.79 -22.43 24.44
CA TYR A 245 -17.22 -22.68 24.29
C TYR A 245 -17.75 -22.18 22.93
N PRO A 246 -17.69 -22.99 21.86
CA PRO A 246 -17.15 -24.35 21.80
C PRO A 246 -15.61 -24.36 21.79
N ARG A 247 -15.02 -25.55 21.97
CA ARG A 247 -13.58 -25.76 21.81
C ARG A 247 -13.24 -25.95 20.33
N LEU A 248 -12.74 -24.88 19.72
CA LEU A 248 -12.19 -24.81 18.38
C LEU A 248 -10.68 -24.64 18.45
N ASP A 249 -10.00 -24.90 17.34
CA ASP A 249 -8.59 -24.64 17.17
C ASP A 249 -8.29 -24.11 15.77
N LEU A 250 -7.50 -23.04 15.73
CA LEU A 250 -7.04 -22.38 14.51
C LEU A 250 -5.54 -22.12 14.67
N THR A 251 -4.76 -22.46 13.65
CA THR A 251 -3.33 -22.18 13.61
C THR A 251 -3.07 -21.15 12.50
N CYS A 252 -2.49 -20.01 12.85
CA CYS A 252 -2.25 -18.89 11.95
C CYS A 252 -0.90 -18.22 12.22
N SER A 253 -0.44 -17.34 11.33
CA SER A 253 0.73 -16.49 11.57
C SER A 253 0.49 -15.48 12.70
N GLU A 254 1.56 -14.97 13.31
CA GLU A 254 1.50 -14.02 14.43
C GLU A 254 0.78 -12.72 14.03
N GLU A 255 0.98 -12.29 12.79
CA GLU A 255 0.40 -11.09 12.18
C GLU A 255 -1.01 -11.30 11.60
N HIS A 256 -1.57 -12.53 11.66
CA HIS A 256 -2.90 -12.81 11.10
C HIS A 256 -3.99 -12.07 11.85
N ILE A 257 -4.90 -11.41 11.12
CA ILE A 257 -5.96 -10.58 11.72
C ILE A 257 -7.22 -11.40 11.98
N LEU A 258 -7.74 -11.27 13.19
CA LEU A 258 -8.97 -11.89 13.67
C LEU A 258 -9.93 -10.81 14.16
N PHE A 259 -11.22 -11.14 14.17
CA PHE A 259 -12.26 -10.25 14.67
C PHE A 259 -12.50 -10.51 16.16
N ARG A 260 -12.17 -9.51 16.98
CA ARG A 260 -12.35 -9.49 18.43
C ARG A 260 -13.58 -8.68 18.80
N VAL A 261 -14.41 -9.22 19.69
CA VAL A 261 -15.55 -8.49 20.26
C VAL A 261 -15.08 -7.67 21.46
N THR A 262 -15.34 -6.36 21.43
CA THR A 262 -15.03 -5.37 22.48
C THR A 262 -16.30 -4.66 22.95
N GLU A 263 -16.17 -3.72 23.89
CA GLU A 263 -17.32 -2.91 24.34
C GLU A 263 -17.86 -1.96 23.26
N GLU A 264 -17.03 -1.60 22.28
CA GLU A 264 -17.37 -0.70 21.17
C GLU A 264 -17.86 -1.45 19.92
N GLY A 265 -17.90 -2.78 19.95
CA GLY A 265 -18.35 -3.62 18.85
C GLY A 265 -17.29 -4.64 18.42
N ILE A 266 -17.29 -5.01 17.13
CA ILE A 266 -16.33 -5.96 16.57
C ILE A 266 -15.15 -5.19 16.01
N THR A 267 -13.94 -5.42 16.54
CA THR A 267 -12.70 -4.79 16.10
C THR A 267 -11.72 -5.81 15.56
N GLU A 268 -10.84 -5.39 14.66
CA GLU A 268 -9.73 -6.22 14.20
C GLU A 268 -8.61 -6.29 15.23
N ALA A 269 -7.99 -7.47 15.38
CA ALA A 269 -6.84 -7.68 16.25
C ALA A 269 -5.87 -8.69 15.64
N GLU A 270 -4.57 -8.42 15.73
CA GLU A 270 -3.53 -9.37 15.33
C GLU A 270 -3.48 -10.55 16.30
N ALA A 271 -3.22 -11.75 15.78
CA ALA A 271 -3.14 -12.97 16.58
C ALA A 271 -2.14 -12.84 17.73
N LEU A 272 -1.04 -12.12 17.53
CA LEU A 272 -0.02 -11.83 18.55
C LEU A 272 -0.54 -10.95 19.70
N SER A 273 -1.48 -10.04 19.40
CA SER A 273 -2.04 -9.09 20.37
C SER A 273 -3.17 -9.68 21.21
N LEU A 274 -3.74 -10.80 20.78
CA LEU A 274 -4.83 -11.49 21.47
C LEU A 274 -4.37 -12.06 22.82
N LYS A 275 -5.29 -12.10 23.77
CA LYS A 275 -5.06 -12.63 25.12
C LYS A 275 -6.07 -13.71 25.47
N GLU A 276 -5.72 -14.55 26.44
CA GLU A 276 -6.68 -15.50 27.00
C GLU A 276 -7.87 -14.75 27.58
N GLY A 277 -9.06 -15.18 27.16
CA GLY A 277 -10.31 -14.58 27.56
C GLY A 277 -10.90 -13.55 26.60
N ASP A 278 -10.15 -13.10 25.59
CA ASP A 278 -10.70 -12.34 24.47
C ASP A 278 -11.78 -13.14 23.75
N LEU A 279 -12.74 -12.44 23.15
CA LEU A 279 -13.88 -13.01 22.44
C LEU A 279 -13.64 -12.90 20.93
N LEU A 280 -13.59 -14.02 20.23
CA LEU A 280 -13.61 -14.10 18.77
C LEU A 280 -15.03 -14.34 18.27
N ILE A 281 -15.24 -14.32 16.96
CA ILE A 281 -16.55 -14.59 16.36
C ILE A 281 -16.58 -15.90 15.55
N MET A 282 -17.74 -16.57 15.60
CA MET A 282 -18.05 -17.76 14.82
C MET A 282 -19.47 -17.71 14.25
N PRO A 283 -19.77 -18.42 13.16
CA PRO A 283 -21.15 -18.59 12.71
C PRO A 283 -21.93 -19.54 13.64
N ALA A 284 -23.17 -19.18 13.94
CA ALA A 284 -24.13 -20.00 14.70
C ALA A 284 -24.70 -21.16 13.87
N ARG A 285 -24.74 -20.97 12.55
CA ARG A 285 -25.27 -21.89 11.54
C ARG A 285 -24.72 -21.48 10.17
N THR A 286 -24.55 -22.44 9.26
CA THR A 286 -24.30 -22.16 7.83
C THR A 286 -25.49 -22.55 6.96
N GLU A 287 -25.84 -21.71 5.99
CA GLU A 287 -27.00 -21.92 5.12
C GLU A 287 -26.57 -22.53 3.79
N ILE A 288 -26.83 -23.84 3.64
CA ILE A 288 -26.47 -24.59 2.45
C ILE A 288 -27.67 -25.42 2.00
N LYS A 289 -28.23 -25.05 0.85
CA LYS A 289 -29.38 -25.72 0.23
C LYS A 289 -29.05 -27.19 -0.10
N GLY A 290 -27.87 -27.41 -0.67
CA GLY A 290 -27.44 -28.69 -1.21
C GLY A 290 -28.19 -29.07 -2.47
N GLU A 291 -27.69 -30.07 -3.19
CA GLU A 291 -28.25 -30.54 -4.46
C GLU A 291 -28.29 -32.08 -4.52
N LYS A 292 -29.15 -32.63 -5.38
CA LYS A 292 -29.23 -34.08 -5.59
C LYS A 292 -28.00 -34.57 -6.35
N GLN A 293 -27.32 -35.57 -5.80
CA GLN A 293 -26.12 -36.14 -6.40
C GLN A 293 -26.48 -37.33 -7.28
N LEU A 294 -26.11 -37.27 -8.56
CA LEU A 294 -26.20 -38.38 -9.50
C LEU A 294 -24.99 -39.30 -9.37
N LEU A 295 -25.23 -40.60 -9.51
CA LEU A 295 -24.20 -41.63 -9.35
C LEU A 295 -24.15 -42.50 -10.61
N ASN A 296 -22.93 -42.90 -11.01
CA ASN A 296 -22.78 -43.85 -12.09
C ASN A 296 -23.17 -45.26 -11.61
N THR A 297 -23.82 -46.05 -12.46
CA THR A 297 -24.25 -47.41 -12.14
C THR A 297 -23.56 -48.47 -12.99
N LEU A 298 -22.65 -48.05 -13.88
CA LEU A 298 -21.98 -48.92 -14.84
C LEU A 298 -20.75 -49.64 -14.25
N TYR A 299 -20.90 -50.19 -13.04
CA TYR A 299 -19.85 -50.94 -12.33
C TYR A 299 -20.11 -52.45 -12.31
N TYR A 300 -20.96 -52.96 -13.20
CA TYR A 300 -21.23 -54.39 -13.28
C TYR A 300 -20.09 -55.11 -14.02
N ASN A 301 -19.72 -56.30 -13.52
CA ASN A 301 -18.62 -57.10 -14.08
C ASN A 301 -18.90 -57.70 -15.46
N SER A 302 -20.17 -57.87 -15.81
CA SER A 302 -20.57 -58.52 -17.07
C SER A 302 -21.90 -58.00 -17.57
N TYR A 303 -21.95 -57.88 -18.90
CA TYR A 303 -23.08 -57.34 -19.64
C TYR A 303 -23.45 -58.31 -20.75
N LYS A 304 -24.75 -58.50 -20.97
CA LYS A 304 -25.30 -59.17 -22.15
C LYS A 304 -25.53 -58.12 -23.23
N ILE A 305 -24.88 -58.27 -24.38
CA ILE A 305 -25.03 -57.35 -25.52
C ILE A 305 -26.28 -57.77 -26.31
N GLY A 306 -27.16 -56.82 -26.61
CA GLY A 306 -28.32 -57.05 -27.46
C GLY A 306 -27.93 -57.20 -28.94
N PRO A 307 -28.79 -57.81 -29.79
CA PRO A 307 -28.49 -58.02 -31.21
C PRO A 307 -28.11 -56.75 -31.97
N LYS A 308 -28.78 -55.62 -31.67
CA LYS A 308 -28.46 -54.30 -32.25
C LYS A 308 -27.05 -53.81 -31.85
N GLY A 309 -26.61 -54.11 -30.63
CA GLY A 309 -25.27 -53.77 -30.15
C GLY A 309 -24.19 -54.57 -30.84
N LEU A 310 -24.40 -55.88 -31.02
CA LEU A 310 -23.46 -56.75 -31.74
C LEU A 310 -23.29 -56.31 -33.20
N THR A 311 -24.40 -55.99 -33.86
CA THR A 311 -24.39 -55.45 -35.22
C THR A 311 -23.62 -54.13 -35.27
N TYR A 312 -23.90 -53.21 -34.34
CA TYR A 312 -23.18 -51.93 -34.24
C TYR A 312 -21.66 -52.08 -34.03
N LEU A 313 -21.23 -53.03 -33.19
CA LEU A 313 -19.80 -53.32 -32.98
C LEU A 313 -19.14 -53.80 -34.27
N LYS A 314 -19.79 -54.73 -34.98
CA LYS A 314 -19.32 -55.26 -36.26
C LYS A 314 -19.23 -54.17 -37.33
N ASP A 315 -20.32 -53.42 -37.54
CA ASP A 315 -20.40 -52.34 -38.52
C ASP A 315 -19.33 -51.28 -38.24
N ARG A 316 -19.09 -50.96 -36.96
CA ARG A 316 -18.06 -50.00 -36.57
C ARG A 316 -16.66 -50.51 -36.89
N ARG A 317 -16.36 -51.78 -36.62
CA ARG A 317 -15.07 -52.40 -36.98
C ARG A 317 -14.86 -52.40 -38.49
N ASP A 318 -15.89 -52.77 -39.25
CA ASP A 318 -15.85 -52.81 -40.71
C ASP A 318 -15.67 -51.38 -41.30
N SER A 319 -16.32 -50.37 -40.71
CA SER A 319 -16.13 -48.96 -41.13
C SER A 319 -14.70 -48.43 -40.93
N LEU A 320 -13.99 -48.96 -39.94
CA LEU A 320 -12.57 -48.66 -39.69
C LEU A 320 -11.63 -49.51 -40.55
N LYS A 321 -12.17 -50.38 -41.41
CA LYS A 321 -11.43 -51.31 -42.28
C LYS A 321 -10.47 -52.22 -41.53
N ILE A 322 -10.81 -52.62 -40.30
CA ILE A 322 -9.99 -53.52 -39.48
C ILE A 322 -10.55 -54.95 -39.61
N SER A 323 -9.74 -55.89 -40.11
CA SER A 323 -10.13 -57.31 -40.14
C SER A 323 -10.24 -57.90 -38.73
N GLN A 324 -10.99 -58.99 -38.56
CA GLN A 324 -11.11 -59.66 -37.25
C GLN A 324 -9.75 -60.16 -36.73
N GLU A 325 -8.82 -60.55 -37.62
CA GLU A 325 -7.47 -60.98 -37.24
C GLU A 325 -6.64 -59.82 -36.69
N GLN A 326 -6.63 -58.69 -37.40
CA GLN A 326 -5.96 -57.46 -36.95
C GLN A 326 -6.57 -56.95 -35.63
N PHE A 327 -7.89 -56.99 -35.52
CA PHE A 327 -8.59 -56.56 -34.32
C PHE A 327 -8.31 -57.48 -33.12
N GLY A 328 -8.23 -58.79 -33.36
CA GLY A 328 -7.78 -59.77 -32.36
C GLY A 328 -6.37 -59.47 -31.86
N LYS A 329 -5.41 -59.21 -32.77
CA LYS A 329 -4.03 -58.82 -32.38
C LYS A 329 -4.00 -57.57 -31.51
N LEU A 330 -4.82 -56.55 -31.82
CA LEU A 330 -4.92 -55.33 -31.01
C LEU A 330 -5.48 -55.57 -29.60
N LEU A 331 -6.33 -56.59 -29.43
CA LEU A 331 -6.89 -56.99 -28.13
C LEU A 331 -6.06 -58.07 -27.41
N ASN A 332 -4.98 -58.53 -28.02
CA ASN A 332 -4.22 -59.72 -27.59
C ASN A 332 -5.11 -60.98 -27.50
N LEU A 333 -5.95 -61.22 -28.51
CA LEU A 333 -6.87 -62.34 -28.61
C LEU A 333 -6.83 -63.00 -29.99
N HIS A 334 -7.21 -64.28 -30.03
CA HIS A 334 -7.37 -65.00 -31.30
C HIS A 334 -8.59 -64.46 -32.08
N GLN A 335 -8.50 -64.45 -33.43
CA GLN A 335 -9.59 -64.00 -34.32
C GLN A 335 -10.93 -64.68 -33.99
N ALA A 336 -10.90 -65.96 -33.65
CA ALA A 336 -12.09 -66.74 -33.30
C ALA A 336 -12.86 -66.15 -32.10
N CYS A 337 -12.17 -65.50 -31.15
CA CYS A 337 -12.80 -64.84 -30.00
C CYS A 337 -13.57 -63.58 -30.44
N VAL A 338 -13.01 -62.80 -31.37
CA VAL A 338 -13.68 -61.62 -31.94
C VAL A 338 -14.92 -62.05 -32.72
N SER A 339 -14.77 -63.05 -33.60
CA SER A 339 -15.88 -63.61 -34.38
C SER A 339 -16.98 -64.18 -33.47
N SER A 340 -16.62 -64.94 -32.45
CA SER A 340 -17.58 -65.52 -31.52
C SER A 340 -18.33 -64.47 -30.69
N LEU A 341 -17.68 -63.36 -30.34
CA LEU A 341 -18.36 -62.22 -29.71
C LEU A 341 -19.35 -61.55 -30.67
N GLU A 342 -18.93 -61.23 -31.89
CA GLU A 342 -19.79 -60.57 -32.90
C GLU A 342 -21.01 -61.42 -33.29
N LEU A 343 -20.85 -62.75 -33.29
CA LEU A 343 -21.93 -63.72 -33.48
C LEU A 343 -22.80 -63.91 -32.23
N GLY A 344 -22.46 -63.28 -31.10
CA GLY A 344 -23.20 -63.39 -29.84
C GLY A 344 -23.08 -64.75 -29.15
N LYS A 345 -22.04 -65.54 -29.45
CA LYS A 345 -21.83 -66.88 -28.86
C LYS A 345 -21.43 -66.83 -27.38
N PHE A 346 -20.83 -65.73 -26.94
CA PHE A 346 -20.55 -65.47 -25.53
C PHE A 346 -20.66 -63.97 -25.24
N ASP A 347 -20.83 -63.64 -23.96
CA ASP A 347 -20.88 -62.26 -23.50
C ASP A 347 -19.55 -61.85 -22.86
N PRO A 348 -19.04 -60.64 -23.13
CA PRO A 348 -17.73 -60.21 -22.67
C PRO A 348 -17.76 -59.81 -21.19
N LEU A 349 -16.63 -60.02 -20.50
CA LEU A 349 -16.34 -59.35 -19.23
C LEU A 349 -16.21 -57.84 -19.46
N ASP A 350 -16.49 -57.05 -18.42
CA ASP A 350 -16.46 -55.58 -18.49
C ASP A 350 -15.12 -55.02 -19.02
N ASP A 351 -13.99 -55.52 -18.52
CA ASP A 351 -12.66 -55.10 -18.98
C ASP A 351 -12.45 -55.37 -20.48
N TYR A 352 -12.95 -56.52 -20.95
CA TYR A 352 -12.86 -56.89 -22.35
C TYR A 352 -13.77 -56.01 -23.23
N LEU A 353 -15.01 -55.75 -22.78
CA LEU A 353 -15.93 -54.85 -23.48
C LEU A 353 -15.39 -53.42 -23.56
N LYS A 354 -14.78 -52.92 -22.48
CA LYS A 354 -14.10 -51.61 -22.45
C LYS A 354 -12.98 -51.54 -23.46
N ALA A 355 -12.07 -52.53 -23.48
CA ALA A 355 -10.98 -52.59 -24.44
C ALA A 355 -11.51 -52.65 -25.89
N TYR A 356 -12.51 -53.47 -26.15
CA TYR A 356 -13.16 -53.64 -27.45
C TYR A 356 -13.75 -52.31 -27.96
N CYS A 357 -14.55 -51.63 -27.13
CA CYS A 357 -15.14 -50.34 -27.45
C CYS A 357 -14.08 -49.23 -27.63
N ASN A 358 -13.00 -49.23 -26.84
CA ASN A 358 -11.94 -48.23 -26.94
C ASN A 358 -11.20 -48.28 -28.29
N ILE A 359 -10.85 -49.48 -28.77
CA ILE A 359 -10.20 -49.63 -30.09
C ILE A 359 -11.13 -49.17 -31.21
N LEU A 360 -12.43 -49.44 -31.08
CA LEU A 360 -13.45 -48.99 -32.04
C LEU A 360 -13.85 -47.51 -31.90
N LYS A 361 -13.24 -46.79 -30.95
CA LYS A 361 -13.55 -45.40 -30.62
C LYS A 361 -15.04 -45.20 -30.33
N ILE A 362 -15.63 -46.15 -29.61
CA ILE A 362 -17.03 -46.12 -29.16
C ILE A 362 -17.04 -45.66 -27.70
N PRO A 363 -17.82 -44.63 -27.33
CA PRO A 363 -18.03 -44.28 -25.93
C PRO A 363 -18.65 -45.46 -25.16
N VAL A 364 -17.85 -46.11 -24.31
CA VAL A 364 -18.22 -47.37 -23.62
C VAL A 364 -19.52 -47.23 -22.86
N ASN A 365 -19.66 -46.15 -22.09
CA ASN A 365 -20.82 -45.92 -21.23
C ASN A 365 -22.12 -45.78 -22.04
N ASP A 366 -22.07 -45.12 -23.20
CA ASP A 366 -23.24 -44.94 -24.07
C ASP A 366 -23.61 -46.25 -24.75
N PHE A 367 -22.61 -47.02 -25.16
CA PHE A 367 -22.82 -48.34 -25.74
C PHE A 367 -23.51 -49.26 -24.72
N ILE A 368 -23.00 -49.31 -23.49
CA ILE A 368 -23.59 -50.13 -22.43
C ILE A 368 -25.03 -49.69 -22.14
N ARG A 369 -25.29 -48.38 -22.02
CA ARG A 369 -26.64 -47.86 -21.74
C ARG A 369 -27.64 -48.17 -22.85
N LYS A 370 -27.23 -48.07 -24.13
CA LYS A 370 -28.12 -48.26 -25.28
C LYS A 370 -28.32 -49.73 -25.66
N TYR A 371 -27.27 -50.54 -25.54
CA TYR A 371 -27.23 -51.85 -26.18
C TYR A 371 -27.00 -53.03 -25.24
N CYS A 372 -26.69 -52.79 -23.97
CA CYS A 372 -26.36 -53.85 -23.03
C CYS A 372 -27.38 -53.99 -21.89
N LYS A 373 -27.48 -55.21 -21.34
CA LYS A 373 -28.21 -55.52 -20.10
C LYS A 373 -27.27 -56.18 -19.10
N LYS A 374 -27.31 -55.78 -17.83
CA LYS A 374 -26.52 -56.46 -16.77
C LYS A 374 -26.95 -57.92 -16.57
N LYS A 375 -26.01 -58.79 -16.23
CA LYS A 375 -26.30 -60.22 -15.94
C LYS A 375 -26.67 -60.53 -14.50
N THR A 376 -26.44 -59.60 -13.58
CA THR A 376 -26.66 -59.80 -12.16
C THR A 376 -27.98 -59.18 -11.69
N ASN A 377 -28.59 -59.80 -10.68
CA ASN A 377 -29.76 -59.27 -9.99
C ASN A 377 -29.42 -58.10 -9.05
N LEU A 378 -28.12 -57.85 -8.80
CA LEU A 378 -27.66 -56.72 -8.01
C LEU A 378 -28.15 -55.41 -8.61
N GLN A 379 -28.54 -54.47 -7.75
CA GLN A 379 -28.92 -53.11 -8.10
C GLN A 379 -27.88 -52.14 -7.56
N LEU A 380 -27.65 -51.06 -8.28
CA LEU A 380 -26.78 -49.95 -7.86
C LEU A 380 -27.64 -48.69 -7.92
N PRO A 381 -27.78 -47.93 -6.82
CA PRO A 381 -28.52 -46.67 -6.84
C PRO A 381 -27.92 -45.68 -7.85
N ASN A 382 -28.78 -44.94 -8.54
CA ASN A 382 -28.38 -43.90 -9.50
C ASN A 382 -28.37 -42.49 -8.89
N TYR A 383 -28.80 -42.34 -7.64
CA TYR A 383 -28.73 -41.11 -6.86
C TYR A 383 -28.32 -41.40 -5.42
N LEU A 384 -27.70 -40.42 -4.78
CA LEU A 384 -27.38 -40.48 -3.35
C LEU A 384 -28.62 -40.13 -2.51
N ASP A 385 -29.28 -41.15 -1.98
CA ASP A 385 -30.47 -41.01 -1.15
C ASP A 385 -30.15 -41.15 0.34
N CYS A 386 -31.17 -40.93 1.20
CA CYS A 386 -31.01 -41.07 2.65
C CYS A 386 -30.50 -42.46 3.06
N LYS A 387 -30.92 -43.53 2.40
CA LYS A 387 -30.53 -44.90 2.74
C LYS A 387 -29.06 -45.15 2.39
N LEU A 388 -28.64 -44.80 1.18
CA LEU A 388 -27.24 -44.94 0.75
C LEU A 388 -26.33 -44.03 1.57
N SER A 389 -26.78 -42.82 1.89
CA SER A 389 -26.04 -41.89 2.75
C SER A 389 -25.84 -42.47 4.16
N GLN A 390 -26.88 -43.06 4.75
CA GLN A 390 -26.76 -43.76 6.03
C GLN A 390 -25.84 -44.99 5.97
N PHE A 391 -25.90 -45.76 4.87
CA PHE A 391 -24.97 -46.85 4.60
C PHE A 391 -23.50 -46.40 4.60
N LEU A 392 -23.21 -45.27 3.94
CA LEU A 392 -21.86 -44.70 3.91
C LEU A 392 -21.40 -44.23 5.30
N GLY A 393 -22.32 -43.71 6.12
CA GLY A 393 -22.05 -43.39 7.52
C GLY A 393 -21.62 -44.62 8.33
N TYR A 394 -22.33 -45.73 8.19
CA TYR A 394 -21.94 -47.01 8.78
C TYR A 394 -20.60 -47.51 8.25
N LEU A 395 -20.35 -47.33 6.96
CA LEU A 395 -19.16 -47.82 6.29
C LEU A 395 -17.89 -47.12 6.79
N ILE A 396 -17.99 -45.81 7.06
CA ILE A 396 -16.88 -45.03 7.61
C ILE A 396 -16.62 -45.34 9.10
N GLY A 397 -17.66 -45.71 9.86
CA GLY A 397 -17.51 -46.13 11.26
C GLY A 397 -17.01 -47.57 11.39
N ASP A 398 -17.87 -48.55 11.08
CA ASP A 398 -17.65 -49.97 11.39
C ASP A 398 -17.26 -50.83 10.18
N GLY A 399 -17.16 -50.21 9.00
CA GLY A 399 -17.08 -50.92 7.73
C GLY A 399 -15.66 -51.11 7.19
N ASN A 400 -15.50 -52.15 6.38
CA ASN A 400 -14.30 -52.46 5.62
C ASN A 400 -14.70 -52.94 4.21
N ILE A 401 -14.05 -52.39 3.18
CA ILE A 401 -14.28 -52.77 1.79
C ILE A 401 -13.24 -53.80 1.37
N GLU A 402 -13.70 -54.95 0.88
CA GLU A 402 -12.88 -56.00 0.27
C GLU A 402 -13.22 -56.10 -1.23
N LYS A 403 -12.35 -56.73 -2.04
CA LYS A 403 -12.50 -56.82 -3.51
C LYS A 403 -13.86 -57.38 -3.98
N GLN A 404 -14.51 -58.23 -3.19
CA GLN A 404 -15.77 -58.88 -3.59
C GLN A 404 -16.95 -58.60 -2.63
N ARG A 405 -16.74 -57.86 -1.54
CA ARG A 405 -17.75 -57.67 -0.50
C ARG A 405 -17.45 -56.45 0.37
N ILE A 406 -18.49 -55.99 1.08
CA ILE A 406 -18.36 -55.04 2.17
C ILE A 406 -18.63 -55.78 3.48
N THR A 407 -17.78 -55.60 4.47
CA THR A 407 -17.87 -56.24 5.79
C THR A 407 -18.01 -55.19 6.87
N PHE A 408 -18.95 -55.37 7.80
CA PHE A 408 -19.11 -54.54 9.01
C PHE A 408 -18.89 -55.37 10.27
N SER A 409 -18.42 -54.72 11.33
CA SER A 409 -18.23 -55.33 12.65
C SER A 409 -18.96 -54.50 13.72
N GLU A 410 -20.07 -55.02 14.26
CA GLU A 410 -20.92 -54.29 15.21
C GLU A 410 -21.26 -55.17 16.42
N GLN A 411 -21.17 -54.64 17.63
CA GLN A 411 -21.46 -55.36 18.87
C GLN A 411 -22.98 -55.52 19.11
N ALA A 412 -23.76 -54.49 18.80
CA ALA A 412 -25.20 -54.49 18.97
C ALA A 412 -25.90 -55.25 17.83
N LYS A 413 -26.52 -56.39 18.18
CA LYS A 413 -27.23 -57.25 17.22
C LYS A 413 -28.28 -56.49 16.40
N GLU A 414 -29.03 -55.59 17.03
CA GLU A 414 -30.07 -54.78 16.38
C GLU A 414 -29.51 -53.93 15.23
N ILE A 415 -28.37 -53.27 15.46
CA ILE A 415 -27.70 -52.42 14.48
C ILE A 415 -27.02 -53.26 13.40
N ALA A 416 -26.41 -54.39 13.76
CA ALA A 416 -25.87 -55.33 12.78
C ALA A 416 -26.96 -55.88 11.82
N LEU A 417 -28.15 -56.18 12.35
CA LEU A 417 -29.31 -56.58 11.53
C LEU A 417 -29.76 -55.43 10.61
N LEU A 418 -29.71 -54.18 11.08
CA LEU A 418 -30.02 -53.01 10.27
C LEU A 418 -29.03 -52.86 9.11
N TYR A 419 -27.73 -53.05 9.34
CA TYR A 419 -26.71 -52.99 8.28
C TYR A 419 -27.02 -53.99 7.15
N GLY A 420 -27.34 -55.23 7.52
CA GLY A 420 -27.71 -56.27 6.55
C GLY A 420 -29.00 -55.96 5.81
N LYS A 421 -30.06 -55.53 6.51
CA LYS A 421 -31.33 -55.12 5.89
C LYS A 421 -31.14 -54.00 4.89
N LEU A 422 -30.34 -52.99 5.26
CA LEU A 422 -30.09 -51.82 4.44
C LEU A 422 -29.25 -52.17 3.19
N GLY A 423 -28.24 -53.02 3.34
CA GLY A 423 -27.49 -53.60 2.23
C GLY A 423 -28.37 -54.38 1.24
N LYS A 424 -29.28 -55.22 1.75
CA LYS A 424 -30.24 -55.97 0.93
C LYS A 424 -31.21 -55.03 0.22
N ALA A 425 -31.70 -53.99 0.90
CA ALA A 425 -32.65 -53.04 0.33
C ALA A 425 -32.03 -52.16 -0.76
N LEU A 426 -30.80 -51.69 -0.56
CA LEU A 426 -30.09 -50.84 -1.53
C LEU A 426 -29.65 -51.61 -2.77
N PHE A 427 -29.05 -52.79 -2.55
CA PHE A 427 -28.30 -53.47 -3.61
C PHE A 427 -28.94 -54.76 -4.11
N LYS A 428 -30.05 -55.22 -3.51
CA LYS A 428 -30.59 -56.58 -3.69
C LYS A 428 -29.51 -57.66 -3.53
N ALA A 429 -28.56 -57.41 -2.64
CA ALA A 429 -27.39 -58.24 -2.42
C ALA A 429 -27.65 -59.37 -1.42
N ASN A 430 -26.87 -60.43 -1.57
CA ASN A 430 -26.82 -61.49 -0.57
C ASN A 430 -26.06 -60.98 0.67
N THR A 431 -26.68 -61.15 1.83
CA THR A 431 -26.12 -60.69 3.11
C THR A 431 -25.99 -61.86 4.08
N ASN A 432 -24.82 -62.01 4.70
CA ASN A 432 -24.56 -62.99 5.75
C ASN A 432 -24.28 -62.25 7.07
N ILE A 433 -24.87 -62.71 8.17
CA ILE A 433 -24.69 -62.12 9.50
C ILE A 433 -24.32 -63.23 10.47
N ASN A 434 -23.09 -63.20 10.98
CA ASN A 434 -22.55 -64.21 11.87
C ASN A 434 -21.92 -63.57 13.11
N PHE A 435 -22.23 -64.07 14.30
CA PHE A 435 -21.57 -63.62 15.53
C PHE A 435 -20.17 -64.25 15.67
N ARG A 436 -19.17 -63.44 16.00
CA ARG A 436 -17.78 -63.85 16.18
C ARG A 436 -17.48 -63.94 17.68
N ASN A 437 -17.72 -65.12 18.29
CA ASN A 437 -17.48 -65.36 19.72
C ASN A 437 -16.09 -64.89 20.19
N SER A 438 -15.04 -65.20 19.43
CA SER A 438 -13.65 -64.85 19.78
C SER A 438 -13.34 -63.36 19.78
N LYS A 439 -14.16 -62.52 19.12
CA LYS A 439 -13.94 -61.07 19.00
C LYS A 439 -15.11 -60.23 19.54
N ASN A 440 -16.15 -60.88 20.06
CA ASN A 440 -17.34 -60.26 20.64
C ASN A 440 -18.04 -59.21 19.76
N TYR A 441 -18.30 -59.55 18.48
CA TYR A 441 -19.11 -58.70 17.59
C TYR A 441 -19.86 -59.53 16.53
N TRP A 442 -20.94 -58.96 15.99
CA TRP A 442 -21.65 -59.44 14.81
C TRP A 442 -20.93 -58.97 13.55
N GLN A 443 -20.54 -59.93 12.72
CA GLN A 443 -19.96 -59.68 11.42
C GLN A 443 -21.05 -59.72 10.35
N VAL A 444 -21.25 -58.61 9.67
CA VAL A 444 -22.21 -58.48 8.55
C VAL A 444 -21.42 -58.43 7.25
N ARG A 445 -21.72 -59.30 6.30
CA ARG A 445 -21.06 -59.36 4.99
C ARG A 445 -22.10 -59.15 3.89
N ILE A 446 -21.86 -58.18 3.03
CA ILE A 446 -22.68 -57.89 1.85
C ILE A 446 -21.86 -58.24 0.61
N TYR A 447 -22.30 -59.26 -0.13
CA TYR A 447 -21.55 -59.78 -1.27
C TYR A 447 -21.88 -59.06 -2.57
N GLY A 448 -20.83 -58.76 -3.35
CA GLY A 448 -20.94 -58.22 -4.69
C GLY A 448 -19.75 -57.34 -5.04
N LYS A 449 -18.84 -57.82 -5.90
CA LYS A 449 -17.77 -56.99 -6.49
C LYS A 449 -18.32 -55.68 -7.12
N PRO A 450 -19.43 -55.69 -7.88
CA PRO A 450 -20.00 -54.44 -8.41
C PRO A 450 -20.35 -53.39 -7.35
N ILE A 451 -20.68 -53.81 -6.13
CA ILE A 451 -21.01 -52.91 -5.01
C ILE A 451 -19.73 -52.30 -4.45
N ALA A 452 -18.69 -53.12 -4.25
CA ALA A 452 -17.39 -52.65 -3.78
C ALA A 452 -16.78 -51.65 -4.79
N ASP A 453 -16.81 -51.99 -6.08
CA ASP A 453 -16.32 -51.11 -7.15
C ASP A 453 -17.15 -49.83 -7.23
N TYR A 454 -18.49 -49.92 -7.14
CA TYR A 454 -19.38 -48.76 -7.10
C TYR A 454 -19.01 -47.80 -5.95
N VAL A 455 -18.85 -48.29 -4.72
CA VAL A 455 -18.52 -47.42 -3.59
C VAL A 455 -17.14 -46.79 -3.74
N LEU A 456 -16.12 -47.57 -4.12
CA LEU A 456 -14.75 -47.07 -4.27
C LEU A 456 -14.60 -46.02 -5.37
N ASN A 457 -15.36 -46.14 -6.46
CA ASN A 457 -15.29 -45.19 -7.57
C ASN A 457 -16.22 -44.00 -7.39
N GLU A 458 -17.41 -44.19 -6.83
CA GLU A 458 -18.35 -43.07 -6.60
C GLU A 458 -17.98 -42.22 -5.39
N PHE A 459 -17.30 -42.81 -4.40
CA PHE A 459 -16.89 -42.19 -3.13
C PHE A 459 -15.41 -42.51 -2.83
N PRO A 460 -14.46 -42.02 -3.63
CA PRO A 460 -13.02 -42.30 -3.48
C PRO A 460 -12.43 -41.81 -2.15
N GLU A 461 -13.15 -40.96 -1.41
CA GLU A 461 -12.82 -40.51 -0.06
C GLU A 461 -12.99 -41.61 0.99
N VAL A 462 -13.75 -42.67 0.70
CA VAL A 462 -13.92 -43.83 1.56
C VAL A 462 -12.73 -44.77 1.37
N LYS A 463 -11.63 -44.45 2.06
CA LYS A 463 -10.36 -45.20 2.05
C LYS A 463 -10.22 -46.04 3.33
N LYS A 464 -8.98 -46.37 3.70
CA LYS A 464 -8.67 -46.94 5.02
C LYS A 464 -8.94 -45.90 6.12
N ALA A 465 -9.29 -46.36 7.32
CA ALA A 465 -9.81 -45.53 8.42
C ALA A 465 -9.04 -44.22 8.70
N LEU A 466 -7.70 -44.20 8.59
CA LEU A 466 -6.87 -43.03 8.88
C LEU A 466 -6.85 -41.97 7.75
N ASP A 467 -7.09 -42.38 6.51
CA ASP A 467 -6.95 -41.53 5.32
C ASP A 467 -8.30 -41.12 4.70
N SER A 468 -9.41 -41.57 5.31
CA SER A 468 -10.75 -41.29 4.84
C SER A 468 -11.18 -39.85 5.14
N SER A 469 -12.08 -39.32 4.33
CA SER A 469 -12.80 -38.06 4.58
C SER A 469 -14.30 -38.26 4.33
N ILE A 470 -15.12 -37.34 4.83
CA ILE A 470 -16.56 -37.37 4.50
C ILE A 470 -16.69 -37.16 2.98
N PRO A 471 -17.40 -38.03 2.24
CA PRO A 471 -17.47 -37.92 0.79
C PRO A 471 -18.03 -36.57 0.34
N ALA A 472 -17.41 -35.94 -0.66
CA ALA A 472 -17.82 -34.62 -1.13
C ALA A 472 -19.28 -34.61 -1.60
N LYS A 473 -19.74 -35.67 -2.26
CA LYS A 473 -21.14 -35.84 -2.67
C LYS A 473 -22.11 -35.79 -1.47
N VAL A 474 -21.75 -36.40 -0.34
CA VAL A 474 -22.57 -36.33 0.89
C VAL A 474 -22.63 -34.90 1.41
N LEU A 475 -21.48 -34.21 1.46
CA LEU A 475 -21.40 -32.82 1.93
C LEU A 475 -22.17 -31.85 1.02
N LYS A 476 -22.18 -32.09 -0.29
CA LYS A 476 -22.93 -31.30 -1.30
C LYS A 476 -24.43 -31.60 -1.32
N SER A 477 -24.87 -32.65 -0.64
CA SER A 477 -26.27 -33.07 -0.66
C SER A 477 -27.18 -32.20 0.21
N GLU A 478 -28.48 -32.32 -0.03
CA GLU A 478 -29.53 -31.74 0.81
C GLU A 478 -29.38 -32.18 2.28
N ASN A 479 -29.83 -31.34 3.22
CA ASN A 479 -29.69 -31.58 4.66
C ASN A 479 -30.25 -32.93 5.13
N LYS A 480 -31.31 -33.46 4.50
CA LYS A 480 -31.88 -34.79 4.85
C LYS A 480 -30.91 -35.94 4.54
N VAL A 481 -30.17 -35.83 3.44
CA VAL A 481 -29.18 -36.83 3.02
C VAL A 481 -27.96 -36.74 3.92
N LEU A 482 -27.44 -35.54 4.17
CA LEU A 482 -26.33 -35.33 5.12
C LEU A 482 -26.70 -35.81 6.54
N ALA A 483 -27.91 -35.49 7.02
CA ALA A 483 -28.39 -35.96 8.32
C ALA A 483 -28.39 -37.49 8.41
N SER A 484 -28.76 -38.17 7.33
CA SER A 484 -28.76 -39.65 7.28
C SER A 484 -27.34 -40.22 7.35
N PHE A 485 -26.35 -39.57 6.72
CA PHE A 485 -24.94 -39.94 6.87
C PHE A 485 -24.47 -39.77 8.31
N ILE A 486 -24.73 -38.61 8.91
CA ILE A 486 -24.34 -38.32 10.30
C ILE A 486 -25.01 -39.31 11.25
N LYS A 487 -26.29 -39.64 11.02
CA LYS A 487 -27.02 -40.67 11.76
C LYS A 487 -26.31 -42.01 11.70
N GLY A 488 -25.93 -42.47 10.51
CA GLY A 488 -25.20 -43.73 10.34
C GLY A 488 -23.85 -43.73 11.08
N LEU A 489 -23.11 -42.63 10.99
CA LEU A 489 -21.82 -42.50 11.67
C LEU A 489 -21.95 -42.47 13.21
N PHE A 490 -22.96 -41.78 13.75
CA PHE A 490 -23.24 -41.75 15.20
C PHE A 490 -23.82 -43.06 15.71
N ASP A 491 -24.60 -43.78 14.91
CA ASP A 491 -25.06 -45.12 15.24
C ASP A 491 -23.89 -46.10 15.37
N ALA A 492 -22.84 -45.99 14.56
CA ALA A 492 -21.62 -46.79 14.66
C ALA A 492 -20.76 -46.36 15.87
N GLU A 493 -20.22 -45.14 15.84
CA GLU A 493 -19.16 -44.69 16.76
C GLU A 493 -19.65 -43.78 17.89
N GLY A 494 -20.89 -43.28 17.79
CA GLY A 494 -21.45 -42.31 18.72
C GLY A 494 -22.02 -42.92 20.00
N TYR A 495 -21.90 -42.19 21.10
CA TYR A 495 -22.42 -42.60 22.40
C TYR A 495 -22.98 -41.42 23.20
N ALA A 496 -24.11 -41.64 23.87
CA ALA A 496 -24.73 -40.67 24.76
C ALA A 496 -24.40 -40.96 26.22
N THR A 497 -23.97 -39.93 26.95
CA THR A 497 -23.70 -39.94 28.39
C THR A 497 -24.60 -38.93 29.10
N LYS A 498 -24.55 -38.88 30.45
CA LYS A 498 -25.16 -37.78 31.21
C LYS A 498 -24.58 -36.40 30.85
N ARG A 499 -23.32 -36.35 30.40
CA ARG A 499 -22.63 -35.10 30.06
C ARG A 499 -22.97 -34.58 28.67
N GLY A 500 -23.34 -35.43 27.74
CA GLY A 500 -23.57 -35.01 26.37
C GLY A 500 -23.58 -36.19 25.42
N LEU A 501 -23.60 -35.87 24.13
CA LEU A 501 -23.48 -36.82 23.04
C LEU A 501 -22.10 -36.64 22.40
N SER A 502 -21.33 -37.72 22.33
CA SER A 502 -19.97 -37.68 21.79
C SER A 502 -19.75 -38.75 20.74
N ILE A 503 -18.76 -38.53 19.87
CA ILE A 503 -18.23 -39.50 18.91
C ILE A 503 -16.71 -39.36 18.91
N SER A 504 -15.99 -40.48 18.87
CA SER A 504 -14.54 -40.48 19.01
C SER A 504 -13.87 -41.37 17.97
N MET A 505 -12.99 -40.81 17.15
CA MET A 505 -12.27 -41.53 16.09
C MET A 505 -10.76 -41.24 16.13
N ASN A 506 -9.95 -42.07 15.48
CA ASN A 506 -8.51 -41.84 15.29
C ASN A 506 -8.20 -40.96 14.06
N ASN A 507 -9.23 -40.56 13.31
CA ASN A 507 -9.13 -39.70 12.13
C ASN A 507 -9.56 -38.27 12.49
N LYS A 508 -8.59 -37.36 12.58
CA LYS A 508 -8.84 -35.94 12.90
C LYS A 508 -9.71 -35.25 11.85
N LYS A 509 -9.44 -35.51 10.57
CA LYS A 509 -10.09 -34.84 9.43
C LYS A 509 -11.60 -35.10 9.40
N ILE A 510 -12.03 -36.35 9.61
CA ILE A 510 -13.47 -36.67 9.68
C ILE A 510 -14.15 -35.96 10.85
N ILE A 511 -13.51 -35.93 12.02
CA ILE A 511 -14.07 -35.28 13.21
C ILE A 511 -14.19 -33.76 13.02
N GLU A 512 -13.20 -33.12 12.38
CA GLU A 512 -13.26 -31.69 12.05
C GLU A 512 -14.27 -31.37 10.94
N GLN A 513 -14.34 -32.18 9.88
CA GLN A 513 -15.37 -32.07 8.85
C GLN A 513 -16.77 -32.28 9.43
N LEU A 514 -16.94 -33.23 10.34
CA LEU A 514 -18.21 -33.48 11.03
C LEU A 514 -18.63 -32.28 11.88
N ARG A 515 -17.69 -31.64 12.60
CA ARG A 515 -17.96 -30.39 13.35
C ARG A 515 -18.50 -29.30 12.43
N ILE A 516 -17.85 -29.06 11.29
CA ILE A 516 -18.27 -28.04 10.33
C ILE A 516 -19.60 -28.43 9.64
N ALA A 517 -19.80 -29.70 9.31
CA ALA A 517 -21.04 -30.21 8.73
C ALA A 517 -22.24 -30.04 9.69
N LEU A 518 -22.03 -30.22 11.00
CA LEU A 518 -23.05 -30.01 12.03
C LEU A 518 -23.53 -28.54 12.11
N LEU A 519 -22.69 -27.56 11.72
CA LEU A 519 -23.10 -26.16 11.64
C LEU A 519 -24.23 -25.91 10.63
N ARG A 520 -24.41 -26.76 9.59
CA ARG A 520 -25.54 -26.62 8.66
C ARG A 520 -26.90 -26.77 9.35
N PHE A 521 -26.94 -27.58 10.40
CA PHE A 521 -28.11 -27.79 11.24
C PHE A 521 -28.18 -26.79 12.40
N GLY A 522 -27.16 -25.95 12.55
CA GLY A 522 -26.98 -25.09 13.72
C GLY A 522 -26.60 -25.88 14.96
N ILE A 523 -25.98 -27.05 14.82
CA ILE A 523 -25.47 -27.84 15.95
C ILE A 523 -24.03 -27.43 16.23
N ILE A 524 -23.73 -27.05 17.48
CA ILE A 524 -22.41 -26.59 17.89
C ILE A 524 -21.74 -27.67 18.74
N ALA A 525 -20.53 -28.07 18.34
CA ALA A 525 -19.76 -29.14 18.97
C ALA A 525 -18.32 -28.72 19.27
N SER A 526 -17.76 -29.27 20.34
CA SER A 526 -16.36 -29.09 20.75
C SER A 526 -15.51 -30.27 20.29
N ILE A 527 -14.24 -30.05 19.94
CA ILE A 527 -13.30 -31.14 19.68
C ILE A 527 -12.24 -31.20 20.78
N TYR A 528 -12.02 -32.40 21.30
CA TYR A 528 -10.97 -32.71 22.26
C TYR A 528 -10.02 -33.75 21.69
N GLU A 529 -8.73 -33.52 21.86
CA GLU A 529 -7.68 -34.48 21.53
C GLU A 529 -7.25 -35.19 22.82
N TYR A 530 -7.32 -36.52 22.80
CA TYR A 530 -6.83 -37.36 23.89
C TYR A 530 -5.59 -38.12 23.42
N ASP A 531 -4.49 -37.89 24.12
CA ASP A 531 -3.25 -38.63 23.91
C ASP A 531 -3.41 -40.05 24.45
N ASN A 532 -3.50 -41.00 23.53
CA ASN A 532 -3.79 -42.40 23.82
C ASN A 532 -2.52 -43.24 24.06
N ARG A 533 -1.34 -42.62 24.28
CA ARG A 533 -0.07 -43.36 24.50
C ARG A 533 -0.10 -44.37 25.66
N LYS A 534 -1.05 -44.27 26.60
CA LYS A 534 -1.27 -45.23 27.69
C LYS A 534 -2.08 -46.47 27.29
N ASN A 535 -2.62 -46.52 26.07
CA ASN A 535 -3.43 -47.64 25.59
C ASN A 535 -2.55 -48.73 24.97
N ILE A 536 -2.76 -49.98 25.41
CA ILE A 536 -1.99 -51.15 24.99
C ILE A 536 -2.23 -51.47 23.49
N TYR A 537 -3.39 -51.08 22.94
CA TYR A 537 -3.83 -51.46 21.60
C TYR A 537 -3.49 -50.45 20.49
N SER A 538 -3.27 -49.17 20.81
CA SER A 538 -2.92 -48.15 19.81
C SER A 538 -2.30 -46.91 20.45
N LYS A 539 -1.18 -46.45 19.88
CA LYS A 539 -0.49 -45.22 20.29
C LYS A 539 -1.04 -43.95 19.62
N ASN A 540 -2.01 -44.07 18.70
CA ASN A 540 -2.53 -42.94 17.94
C ASN A 540 -3.44 -42.07 18.81
N SER A 541 -3.32 -40.74 18.69
CA SER A 541 -4.25 -39.78 19.31
C SER A 541 -5.69 -40.09 18.92
N ARG A 542 -6.62 -39.91 19.88
CA ARG A 542 -8.05 -40.05 19.65
C ARG A 542 -8.72 -38.69 19.69
N TYR A 543 -9.46 -38.36 18.64
CA TYR A 543 -10.19 -37.10 18.49
C TYR A 543 -11.65 -37.33 18.84
N THR A 544 -12.14 -36.59 19.82
CA THR A 544 -13.51 -36.71 20.32
C THR A 544 -14.28 -35.43 20.03
N LEU A 545 -15.35 -35.55 19.25
CA LEU A 545 -16.35 -34.50 19.10
C LEU A 545 -17.38 -34.66 20.21
N ASP A 546 -17.66 -33.59 20.95
CA ASP A 546 -18.56 -33.59 22.09
C ASP A 546 -19.61 -32.49 21.98
N MET A 547 -20.87 -32.87 22.14
CA MET A 547 -22.04 -32.00 22.12
C MET A 547 -22.67 -31.99 23.51
N THR A 548 -22.55 -30.85 24.19
CA THR A 548 -22.96 -30.72 25.60
C THR A 548 -24.11 -29.73 25.82
N GLU A 549 -24.35 -28.84 24.85
CA GLU A 549 -25.40 -27.82 24.91
C GLU A 549 -26.78 -28.44 24.64
N LYS A 550 -27.77 -28.11 25.49
CA LYS A 550 -29.15 -28.61 25.38
C LYS A 550 -29.77 -28.35 23.99
N LYS A 551 -29.74 -27.11 23.50
CA LYS A 551 -30.31 -26.75 22.19
C LYS A 551 -29.70 -27.55 21.04
N SER A 552 -28.38 -27.74 21.05
CA SER A 552 -27.68 -28.55 20.05
C SER A 552 -28.08 -30.03 20.12
N LEU A 553 -28.29 -30.58 21.32
CA LEU A 553 -28.78 -31.96 21.51
C LEU A 553 -30.24 -32.12 21.06
N GLU A 554 -31.10 -31.13 21.30
CA GLU A 554 -32.50 -31.14 20.83
C GLU A 554 -32.59 -31.06 19.31
N ILE A 555 -31.77 -30.21 18.68
CA ILE A 555 -31.66 -30.15 17.22
C ILE A 555 -31.19 -31.50 16.67
N PHE A 556 -30.18 -32.11 17.29
CA PHE A 556 -29.70 -33.44 16.90
C PHE A 556 -30.82 -34.48 17.01
N GLN A 557 -31.54 -34.54 18.13
CA GLN A 557 -32.65 -35.47 18.34
C GLN A 557 -33.76 -35.29 17.29
N LYS A 558 -34.06 -34.04 16.92
CA LYS A 558 -35.13 -33.72 15.97
C LYS A 558 -34.75 -33.99 14.52
N GLN A 559 -33.52 -33.67 14.11
CA GLN A 559 -33.13 -33.65 12.68
C GLN A 559 -32.29 -34.86 12.25
N ILE A 560 -31.57 -35.50 13.17
CA ILE A 560 -30.62 -36.59 12.87
C ILE A 560 -31.07 -37.87 13.57
N SER A 561 -31.18 -37.82 14.91
CA SER A 561 -31.54 -38.94 15.79
C SER A 561 -30.62 -40.17 15.65
N PHE A 562 -30.96 -41.27 16.32
CA PHE A 562 -30.32 -42.58 16.17
C PHE A 562 -31.26 -43.57 15.51
N SER A 563 -30.71 -44.66 14.96
CA SER A 563 -31.51 -45.86 14.64
C SER A 563 -31.67 -46.76 15.84
N SER A 564 -30.72 -46.74 16.79
CA SER A 564 -30.84 -47.48 18.05
C SER A 564 -31.85 -46.83 19.00
N GLU A 565 -32.83 -47.60 19.45
CA GLU A 565 -33.78 -47.17 20.49
C GLU A 565 -33.06 -46.90 21.82
N ILE A 566 -32.08 -47.73 22.17
CA ILE A 566 -31.27 -47.59 23.39
C ILE A 566 -30.49 -46.27 23.40
N LYS A 567 -29.80 -45.94 22.29
CA LYS A 567 -29.06 -44.67 22.17
C LYS A 567 -30.01 -43.48 22.17
N SER A 568 -31.16 -43.59 21.50
CA SER A 568 -32.22 -42.56 21.49
C SER A 568 -32.76 -42.27 22.90
N ALA A 569 -33.05 -43.32 23.68
CA ALA A 569 -33.51 -43.18 25.06
C ALA A 569 -32.45 -42.54 25.97
N LYS A 570 -31.17 -42.91 25.81
CA LYS A 570 -30.04 -42.28 26.53
C LYS A 570 -29.89 -40.80 26.18
N LEU A 571 -30.05 -40.43 24.89
CA LEU A 571 -30.04 -39.03 24.45
C LEU A 571 -31.21 -38.24 25.08
N ALA A 572 -32.43 -38.79 25.04
CA ALA A 572 -33.60 -38.16 25.65
C ALA A 572 -33.39 -37.93 27.16
N LYS A 573 -32.82 -38.91 27.88
CA LYS A 573 -32.46 -38.78 29.29
C LYS A 573 -31.39 -37.71 29.52
N CYS A 574 -30.39 -37.62 28.63
CA CYS A 574 -29.36 -36.58 28.67
C CYS A 574 -29.98 -35.19 28.54
N ILE A 575 -30.82 -34.95 27.52
CA ILE A 575 -31.51 -33.68 27.28
C ILE A 575 -32.34 -33.26 28.50
N LYS A 576 -33.10 -34.19 29.10
CA LYS A 576 -33.89 -33.92 30.32
C LYS A 576 -33.03 -33.49 31.52
N SER A 577 -31.79 -33.96 31.60
CA SER A 577 -30.87 -33.59 32.68
C SER A 577 -30.15 -32.25 32.47
N LYS A 578 -30.30 -31.62 31.29
CA LYS A 578 -29.60 -30.37 30.94
C LYS A 578 -30.39 -29.13 31.32
N THR A 579 -29.65 -28.11 31.76
CA THR A 579 -30.19 -26.78 32.04
C THR A 579 -30.39 -25.97 30.75
N GLU A 580 -31.27 -24.97 30.80
CA GLU A 580 -31.51 -24.01 29.70
C GLU A 580 -30.36 -23.00 29.51
N ARG A 581 -29.45 -22.91 30.48
CA ARG A 581 -28.33 -21.98 30.43
C ARG A 581 -27.26 -22.53 29.48
N SER A 582 -26.91 -21.74 28.47
CA SER A 582 -25.86 -22.09 27.51
C SER A 582 -24.69 -21.12 27.63
N ASN A 583 -23.46 -21.63 27.76
CA ASN A 583 -22.24 -20.81 27.66
C ASN A 583 -21.74 -20.65 26.22
N VAL A 584 -22.43 -21.27 25.26
CA VAL A 584 -22.05 -21.30 23.84
C VAL A 584 -22.83 -20.24 23.05
N ARG A 585 -24.15 -20.20 23.20
CA ARG A 585 -25.03 -19.24 22.49
C ARG A 585 -25.20 -17.98 23.30
N GLN A 586 -24.13 -17.21 23.40
CA GLN A 586 -24.11 -15.90 24.05
C GLN A 586 -24.54 -14.80 23.06
N MET A 587 -25.01 -13.68 23.59
CA MET A 587 -25.29 -12.46 22.83
C MET A 587 -23.97 -11.84 22.37
N ILE A 588 -23.90 -11.44 21.09
CA ILE A 588 -22.74 -10.75 20.52
C ILE A 588 -22.72 -9.25 20.84
N ILE A 589 -23.91 -8.64 20.93
CA ILE A 589 -24.06 -7.21 21.21
C ILE A 589 -23.76 -6.94 22.70
N PRO A 590 -22.93 -5.92 23.02
CA PRO A 590 -22.65 -5.51 24.39
C PRO A 590 -23.93 -5.13 25.13
N GLY A 591 -24.02 -5.49 26.41
CA GLY A 591 -25.20 -5.20 27.22
C GLY A 591 -25.36 -3.72 27.54
N LYS A 592 -24.29 -2.91 27.57
CA LYS A 592 -24.37 -1.45 27.65
C LYS A 592 -25.15 -0.86 26.46
N GLU A 593 -24.92 -1.36 25.25
CA GLU A 593 -25.64 -0.90 24.06
C GLU A 593 -27.13 -1.25 24.14
N ILE A 594 -27.44 -2.48 24.57
CA ILE A 594 -28.83 -2.91 24.82
C ILE A 594 -29.49 -2.01 25.87
N ARG A 595 -28.76 -1.68 26.95
CA ARG A 595 -29.23 -0.79 28.01
C ARG A 595 -29.59 0.59 27.47
N THR A 596 -28.74 1.19 26.64
CA THR A 596 -29.02 2.48 25.98
C THR A 596 -30.27 2.40 25.09
N MET A 597 -30.46 1.29 24.36
CA MET A 597 -31.69 1.08 23.59
C MET A 597 -32.95 0.97 24.46
N PHE A 598 -32.83 0.43 25.68
CA PHE A 598 -33.92 0.40 26.66
C PHE A 598 -34.23 1.79 27.19
N GLU A 599 -33.20 2.52 27.62
CA GLU A 599 -33.34 3.86 28.22
C GLU A 599 -33.91 4.88 27.22
N ASN A 600 -33.54 4.78 25.94
CA ASN A 600 -34.07 5.62 24.87
C ASN A 600 -35.58 5.43 24.61
N GLU A 601 -36.14 4.29 25.00
CA GLU A 601 -37.57 3.98 24.88
C GLU A 601 -38.27 4.09 26.25
N GLU A 602 -37.69 4.87 27.17
CA GLU A 602 -38.20 5.22 28.50
C GLU A 602 -38.42 4.04 29.45
N TYR A 603 -37.78 2.89 29.19
CA TYR A 603 -37.83 1.76 30.12
C TYR A 603 -36.86 1.95 31.30
N ASN A 604 -37.35 1.66 32.51
CA ASN A 604 -36.49 1.66 33.69
C ASN A 604 -35.70 0.34 33.79
N THR A 605 -34.37 0.43 33.82
CA THR A 605 -33.49 -0.74 33.95
C THR A 605 -33.66 -1.49 35.28
N CYS A 606 -34.18 -0.82 36.32
CA CYS A 606 -34.53 -1.43 37.61
C CYS A 606 -35.64 -2.48 37.50
N ASP A 607 -36.49 -2.43 36.48
CA ASP A 607 -37.54 -3.43 36.23
C ASP A 607 -36.96 -4.78 35.77
N PHE A 608 -35.65 -4.81 35.48
CA PHE A 608 -34.93 -5.98 35.00
C PHE A 608 -33.75 -6.38 35.94
N PRO A 609 -34.00 -6.68 37.22
CA PRO A 609 -32.92 -6.88 38.19
C PRO A 609 -32.01 -8.08 37.86
N LYS A 610 -32.51 -9.07 37.12
CA LYS A 610 -31.75 -10.26 36.69
C LYS A 610 -30.76 -9.99 35.55
N VAL A 611 -30.73 -8.78 34.98
CA VAL A 611 -29.89 -8.43 33.81
C VAL A 611 -28.84 -7.35 34.10
N SER A 612 -28.76 -6.84 35.33
CA SER A 612 -27.84 -5.75 35.71
C SER A 612 -26.38 -6.00 35.31
N ASN A 613 -25.83 -7.17 35.62
CA ASN A 613 -24.44 -7.52 35.25
C ASN A 613 -24.23 -7.56 33.72
N PHE A 614 -25.26 -7.90 32.95
CA PHE A 614 -25.18 -7.86 31.49
C PHE A 614 -25.18 -6.42 31.00
N PHE A 615 -26.08 -5.56 31.50
CA PHE A 615 -26.11 -4.13 31.18
C PHE A 615 -24.83 -3.38 31.56
N ARG A 616 -24.06 -3.87 32.53
CA ARG A 616 -22.74 -3.33 32.90
C ARG A 616 -21.57 -3.96 32.13
N ASN A 617 -21.83 -4.86 31.17
CA ASN A 617 -20.82 -5.67 30.45
C ASN A 617 -19.94 -6.58 31.35
N GLU A 618 -20.31 -6.78 32.62
CA GLU A 618 -19.56 -7.65 33.55
C GLU A 618 -19.71 -9.13 33.21
N ARG A 619 -20.82 -9.50 32.55
CA ARG A 619 -21.10 -10.89 32.16
C ARG A 619 -21.91 -10.96 30.87
N LEU A 620 -21.48 -11.82 29.95
CA LEU A 620 -22.27 -12.18 28.77
C LEU A 620 -23.60 -12.87 29.15
N MET A 621 -24.62 -12.63 28.34
CA MET A 621 -25.94 -13.24 28.48
C MET A 621 -26.19 -14.27 27.39
N SER A 622 -26.74 -15.43 27.75
CA SER A 622 -27.18 -16.42 26.76
C SER A 622 -28.41 -15.93 26.00
N LYS A 623 -28.54 -16.28 24.72
CA LYS A 623 -29.72 -15.98 23.88
C LYS A 623 -31.06 -16.38 24.54
N THR A 624 -31.13 -17.55 25.19
CA THR A 624 -32.34 -17.98 25.92
C THR A 624 -32.65 -17.09 27.12
N ALA A 625 -31.63 -16.74 27.91
CA ALA A 625 -31.80 -15.82 29.05
C ALA A 625 -32.21 -14.41 28.59
N PHE A 626 -31.66 -13.93 27.48
CA PHE A 626 -32.04 -12.67 26.85
C PHE A 626 -33.51 -12.68 26.46
N LYS A 627 -33.98 -13.71 25.76
CA LYS A 627 -35.41 -13.84 25.43
C LYS A 627 -36.30 -13.80 26.69
N ASN A 628 -36.04 -14.68 27.64
CA ASN A 628 -36.92 -14.85 28.82
C ASN A 628 -36.88 -13.68 29.80
N SER A 629 -35.72 -13.01 29.93
CA SER A 629 -35.54 -11.96 30.93
C SER A 629 -35.78 -10.57 30.37
N ILE A 630 -35.56 -10.38 29.06
CA ILE A 630 -35.64 -9.09 28.39
C ILE A 630 -36.86 -9.06 27.47
N ILE A 631 -36.84 -9.79 26.35
CA ILE A 631 -37.89 -9.72 25.31
C ILE A 631 -39.29 -10.04 25.85
N ASP A 632 -39.43 -11.11 26.63
CA ASP A 632 -40.75 -11.56 27.14
C ASP A 632 -41.35 -10.59 28.17
N ASN A 633 -40.51 -9.74 28.79
CA ASN A 633 -40.93 -8.73 29.77
C ASN A 633 -41.18 -7.35 29.15
N VAL A 634 -40.88 -7.14 27.86
CA VAL A 634 -41.23 -5.94 27.11
C VAL A 634 -42.71 -6.04 26.69
N LYS A 635 -43.61 -5.48 27.49
CA LYS A 635 -45.07 -5.64 27.31
C LYS A 635 -45.72 -4.63 26.35
N SER A 636 -45.12 -3.47 26.12
CA SER A 636 -45.82 -2.30 25.55
C SER A 636 -45.26 -1.80 24.22
N ASN A 637 -43.98 -2.06 23.92
CA ASN A 637 -43.31 -1.50 22.74
C ASN A 637 -43.00 -2.58 21.69
N LYS A 638 -43.89 -2.70 20.70
CA LYS A 638 -43.78 -3.69 19.61
C LYS A 638 -42.51 -3.49 18.76
N ARG A 639 -42.14 -2.24 18.48
CA ARG A 639 -40.95 -1.89 17.68
C ARG A 639 -39.66 -2.29 18.37
N LEU A 640 -39.54 -2.02 19.67
CA LEU A 640 -38.38 -2.43 20.45
C LEU A 640 -38.27 -3.96 20.55
N LYS A 641 -39.42 -4.64 20.72
CA LYS A 641 -39.47 -6.09 20.73
C LYS A 641 -38.98 -6.69 19.41
N GLU A 642 -39.44 -6.19 18.26
CA GLU A 642 -38.97 -6.60 16.94
C GLU A 642 -37.46 -6.36 16.76
N LYS A 643 -36.95 -5.21 17.24
CA LYS A 643 -35.51 -4.91 17.21
C LYS A 643 -34.69 -5.92 18.03
N PHE A 644 -35.14 -6.26 19.23
CA PHE A 644 -34.46 -7.26 20.07
C PHE A 644 -34.60 -8.69 19.53
N GLU A 645 -35.70 -9.02 18.87
CA GLU A 645 -35.85 -10.29 18.15
C GLU A 645 -34.86 -10.39 16.98
N ASN A 646 -34.65 -9.30 16.23
CA ASN A 646 -33.62 -9.25 15.19
C ASN A 646 -32.21 -9.46 15.77
N ILE A 647 -31.88 -8.79 16.87
CA ILE A 647 -30.59 -8.95 17.56
C ILE A 647 -30.41 -10.40 18.07
N LEU A 648 -31.47 -11.01 18.62
CA LEU A 648 -31.45 -12.41 19.07
C LEU A 648 -31.15 -13.37 17.90
N ASN A 649 -31.63 -13.04 16.70
CA ASN A 649 -31.52 -13.87 15.51
C ASN A 649 -30.20 -13.69 14.74
N ILE A 650 -29.32 -12.77 15.14
CA ILE A 650 -27.99 -12.59 14.53
C ILE A 650 -27.27 -13.94 14.41
N PRO A 651 -26.84 -14.36 13.20
CA PRO A 651 -26.25 -15.67 12.95
C PRO A 651 -24.78 -15.80 13.37
N ILE A 652 -24.26 -14.87 14.16
CA ILE A 652 -22.87 -14.85 14.66
C ILE A 652 -22.88 -14.99 16.19
N LEU A 653 -21.93 -15.75 16.73
CA LEU A 653 -21.75 -15.99 18.17
C LEU A 653 -20.35 -15.57 18.61
N PRO A 654 -20.21 -14.98 19.81
CA PRO A 654 -18.91 -14.74 20.41
C PRO A 654 -18.37 -16.03 21.04
N VAL A 655 -17.06 -16.25 20.92
CA VAL A 655 -16.35 -17.43 21.40
C VAL A 655 -15.10 -17.02 22.17
N LYS A 656 -15.02 -17.46 23.42
CA LYS A 656 -13.90 -17.10 24.30
C LYS A 656 -12.63 -17.90 23.99
N ILE A 657 -11.50 -17.20 23.86
CA ILE A 657 -10.16 -17.80 23.79
C ILE A 657 -9.84 -18.45 25.14
N ALA A 658 -9.51 -19.74 25.10
CA ALA A 658 -9.09 -20.51 26.26
C ALA A 658 -7.57 -20.54 26.43
N LYS A 659 -6.84 -20.62 25.31
CA LYS A 659 -5.38 -20.77 25.32
C LYS A 659 -4.78 -20.30 24.01
N LEU A 660 -3.59 -19.70 24.09
CA LEU A 660 -2.74 -19.36 22.94
C LEU A 660 -1.42 -20.12 23.05
N GLN A 661 -1.00 -20.80 21.99
CA GLN A 661 0.26 -21.56 21.95
C GLN A 661 1.12 -21.08 20.79
N ARG A 662 2.35 -20.62 21.07
CA ARG A 662 3.33 -20.31 20.02
C ARG A 662 3.98 -21.59 19.52
N ILE A 663 4.13 -21.69 18.20
CA ILE A 663 4.76 -22.80 17.50
C ILE A 663 5.89 -22.18 16.67
N ASN A 664 7.13 -22.50 17.01
CA ASN A 664 8.32 -21.95 16.37
C ASN A 664 8.88 -22.98 15.38
N GLU A 665 8.09 -23.32 14.36
CA GLU A 665 8.47 -24.28 13.33
C GLU A 665 8.21 -23.70 11.94
N LYS A 666 9.20 -23.85 11.06
CA LYS A 666 9.09 -23.40 9.67
C LYS A 666 8.03 -24.22 8.94
N THR A 667 6.87 -23.61 8.74
CA THR A 667 5.69 -24.26 8.20
C THR A 667 5.25 -23.54 6.92
N ARG A 668 4.89 -24.31 5.89
CA ARG A 668 4.21 -23.77 4.69
C ARG A 668 2.81 -23.35 5.10
N THR A 669 2.45 -22.11 4.81
CA THR A 669 1.17 -21.50 5.16
C THR A 669 0.47 -21.01 3.89
N VAL A 670 -0.85 -20.91 3.97
CA VAL A 670 -1.72 -20.55 2.85
C VAL A 670 -2.52 -19.31 3.22
N ASP A 671 -2.65 -18.40 2.28
CA ASP A 671 -3.49 -17.22 2.40
C ASP A 671 -4.42 -17.14 1.19
N ILE A 672 -5.64 -16.68 1.42
CA ILE A 672 -6.66 -16.50 0.39
C ILE A 672 -7.29 -15.12 0.54
N THR A 673 -7.67 -14.51 -0.59
CA THR A 673 -8.43 -13.25 -0.60
C THR A 673 -9.81 -13.47 -1.20
N THR A 674 -10.80 -13.01 -0.45
CA THR A 674 -12.21 -12.96 -0.84
C THR A 674 -12.65 -11.52 -1.09
N LYS A 675 -13.76 -11.33 -1.81
CA LYS A 675 -14.30 -9.98 -2.09
C LYS A 675 -14.75 -9.21 -0.83
N ILE A 676 -15.31 -9.94 0.14
CA ILE A 676 -15.89 -9.38 1.38
C ILE A 676 -14.81 -9.02 2.42
N GLY A 677 -13.56 -9.46 2.24
CA GLY A 677 -12.49 -9.16 3.20
C GLY A 677 -12.31 -10.18 4.32
N ASN A 678 -13.15 -11.22 4.40
CA ASN A 678 -13.04 -12.29 5.39
C ASN A 678 -13.60 -13.63 4.90
N PHE A 679 -13.43 -14.70 5.69
CA PHE A 679 -14.03 -16.02 5.47
C PHE A 679 -14.08 -16.88 6.75
N MET A 680 -14.79 -18.00 6.69
CA MET A 680 -14.82 -19.00 7.76
C MET A 680 -13.67 -20.03 7.61
N ALA A 681 -12.86 -20.20 8.66
CA ALA A 681 -11.80 -21.20 8.76
C ALA A 681 -11.88 -21.95 10.11
N ASN A 682 -11.90 -23.29 10.07
CA ASN A 682 -12.09 -24.16 11.25
C ASN A 682 -13.30 -23.79 12.14
N GLY A 683 -14.29 -23.10 11.58
CA GLY A 683 -15.48 -22.62 12.30
C GLY A 683 -15.32 -21.25 12.97
N LEU A 684 -14.21 -20.53 12.79
CA LEU A 684 -14.05 -19.12 13.18
C LEU A 684 -14.12 -18.22 11.95
N ILE A 685 -14.49 -16.94 12.12
CA ILE A 685 -14.37 -15.93 11.04
C ILE A 685 -13.00 -15.25 11.14
N VAL A 686 -12.27 -15.22 10.02
CA VAL A 686 -10.90 -14.71 9.90
C VAL A 686 -10.80 -13.67 8.79
N HIS A 687 -9.89 -12.70 8.90
CA HIS A 687 -9.71 -11.62 7.92
C HIS A 687 -8.79 -12.06 6.75
N ASN A 688 -8.90 -11.40 5.58
CA ASN A 688 -8.02 -11.59 4.42
C ASN A 688 -6.71 -10.80 4.53
N SER A 689 -5.59 -11.30 3.99
CA SER A 689 -4.34 -10.54 4.04
C SER A 689 -4.29 -9.31 3.10
N ALA A 690 -4.96 -9.29 1.94
CA ALA A 690 -4.62 -8.35 0.85
C ALA A 690 -5.32 -6.98 0.91
N GLN A 691 -6.64 -6.91 1.16
CA GLN A 691 -7.41 -5.66 1.14
C GLN A 691 -6.99 -4.67 2.25
N ARG A 692 -6.48 -5.16 3.38
CA ARG A 692 -5.97 -4.31 4.46
C ARG A 692 -4.72 -3.53 4.05
N PHE A 693 -3.77 -4.16 3.33
CA PHE A 693 -2.55 -3.45 2.91
C PHE A 693 -2.83 -2.42 1.82
N GLU A 694 -3.88 -2.61 1.04
CA GLU A 694 -4.34 -1.63 0.06
C GLU A 694 -5.02 -0.46 0.78
N ARG A 695 -6.00 -0.74 1.66
CA ARG A 695 -6.71 0.28 2.45
C ARG A 695 -5.81 1.07 3.39
N LEU A 696 -4.93 0.42 4.16
CA LEU A 696 -3.96 1.11 5.03
C LEU A 696 -2.95 1.94 4.24
N ARG A 697 -2.62 1.54 3.00
CA ARG A 697 -1.77 2.36 2.13
C ARG A 697 -2.53 3.54 1.59
N GLU A 698 -3.77 3.37 1.15
CA GLU A 698 -4.61 4.48 0.70
C GLU A 698 -4.85 5.49 1.82
N GLU A 699 -5.18 5.03 3.03
CA GLU A 699 -5.36 5.88 4.22
C GLU A 699 -4.06 6.60 4.60
N ALA A 700 -2.92 5.90 4.65
CA ALA A 700 -1.63 6.52 4.96
C ALA A 700 -1.11 7.45 3.84
N GLU A 701 -1.38 7.14 2.58
CA GLU A 701 -1.10 8.01 1.43
C GLU A 701 -1.95 9.29 1.53
N HIS A 702 -3.24 9.15 1.82
CA HIS A 702 -4.14 10.29 2.00
C HIS A 702 -3.74 11.18 3.19
N ASP A 703 -3.37 10.59 4.34
CA ASP A 703 -2.86 11.33 5.49
C ASP A 703 -1.53 12.03 5.19
N PHE A 704 -0.65 11.40 4.41
CA PHE A 704 0.58 12.02 3.96
C PHE A 704 0.31 13.23 3.06
N TYR A 705 -0.57 13.11 2.07
CA TYR A 705 -0.96 14.22 1.20
C TYR A 705 -1.65 15.36 1.96
N ARG A 706 -2.49 15.05 2.96
CA ARG A 706 -3.09 16.06 3.85
C ARG A 706 -2.00 16.85 4.57
N LYS A 707 -1.03 16.16 5.16
CA LYS A 707 0.09 16.80 5.89
C LYS A 707 0.94 17.68 4.97
N VAL A 708 1.28 17.19 3.78
CA VAL A 708 2.02 17.96 2.75
C VAL A 708 1.25 19.23 2.38
N SER A 709 -0.06 19.13 2.18
CA SER A 709 -0.93 20.28 1.85
C SER A 709 -1.02 21.29 2.98
N GLU A 710 -1.18 20.85 4.23
CA GLU A 710 -1.19 21.73 5.40
C GLU A 710 0.10 22.53 5.54
N GLU A 711 1.26 21.89 5.35
CA GLU A 711 2.56 22.55 5.45
C GLU A 711 2.79 23.54 4.29
N MET A 712 2.36 23.20 3.07
CA MET A 712 2.36 24.14 1.94
C MET A 712 1.46 25.35 2.22
N ASN A 713 0.24 25.12 2.73
CA ASN A 713 -0.70 26.18 3.05
C ASN A 713 -0.10 27.10 4.14
N LYS A 714 0.52 26.55 5.20
CA LYS A 714 1.19 27.35 6.24
C LYS A 714 2.36 28.17 5.68
N ALA A 715 3.19 27.58 4.83
CA ALA A 715 4.41 28.22 4.33
C ALA A 715 4.13 29.35 3.32
N PHE A 716 3.13 29.18 2.44
CA PHE A 716 3.00 30.03 1.25
C PHE A 716 1.77 30.94 1.22
N THR A 717 0.76 30.70 2.05
CA THR A 717 -0.48 31.51 2.03
C THR A 717 -0.23 32.97 2.42
N GLY A 718 0.71 33.24 3.33
CA GLY A 718 1.05 34.61 3.76
C GLY A 718 1.91 35.41 2.76
N GLN A 719 2.42 34.78 1.69
CA GLN A 719 3.29 35.41 0.70
C GLN A 719 2.76 35.27 -0.73
N ILE A 720 1.46 35.00 -0.88
CA ILE A 720 0.86 34.59 -2.16
C ILE A 720 0.99 35.65 -3.25
N ASP A 721 0.96 36.93 -2.86
CA ASP A 721 1.10 38.08 -3.77
C ASP A 721 2.51 38.20 -4.34
N LYS A 722 3.51 37.62 -3.66
CA LYS A 722 4.91 37.59 -4.10
C LYS A 722 5.26 36.37 -4.94
N ILE A 723 4.41 35.34 -4.95
CA ILE A 723 4.63 34.10 -5.70
C ILE A 723 4.12 34.27 -7.13
N ARG A 724 5.06 34.18 -8.07
CA ARG A 724 4.78 34.26 -9.51
C ARG A 724 4.23 32.94 -10.06
N GLY A 725 4.71 31.80 -9.55
CA GLY A 725 4.11 30.50 -9.84
C GLY A 725 4.72 29.33 -9.07
N ILE A 726 4.02 28.19 -9.13
CA ILE A 726 4.35 26.94 -8.45
C ILE A 726 4.58 25.83 -9.48
N ILE A 727 5.64 25.06 -9.31
CA ILE A 727 5.98 23.90 -10.14
C ILE A 727 5.90 22.65 -9.29
N VAL A 728 5.18 21.64 -9.78
CA VAL A 728 5.03 20.35 -9.08
C VAL A 728 5.69 19.23 -9.88
N GLY A 729 6.72 18.64 -9.30
CA GLY A 729 7.48 17.51 -9.81
C GLY A 729 7.09 16.19 -9.11
N GLY A 730 6.98 15.11 -9.86
CA GLY A 730 6.83 13.77 -9.29
C GLY A 730 6.37 12.73 -10.31
N PRO A 731 6.38 11.43 -9.98
CA PRO A 731 5.87 10.39 -10.86
C PRO A 731 4.40 10.64 -11.23
N GLY A 732 4.05 10.48 -12.51
CA GLY A 732 2.77 10.95 -13.08
C GLY A 732 1.50 10.57 -12.31
N LEU A 733 1.39 9.34 -11.80
CA LEU A 733 0.20 8.90 -11.05
C LEU A 733 0.04 9.60 -9.68
N THR A 734 1.13 9.77 -8.93
CA THR A 734 1.12 10.35 -7.59
C THR A 734 0.85 11.86 -7.63
N LYS A 735 1.55 12.55 -8.54
CA LYS A 735 1.41 13.99 -8.75
C LYS A 735 0.00 14.37 -9.19
N ASN A 736 -0.58 13.62 -10.12
CA ASN A 736 -1.94 13.92 -10.61
C ASN A 736 -2.98 13.72 -9.51
N TYR A 737 -2.87 12.63 -8.74
CA TYR A 737 -3.77 12.39 -7.60
C TYR A 737 -3.72 13.50 -6.55
N PHE A 738 -2.51 13.96 -6.16
CA PHE A 738 -2.36 15.08 -5.22
C PHE A 738 -3.01 16.38 -5.73
N LEU A 739 -2.88 16.67 -7.02
CA LEU A 739 -3.44 17.88 -7.64
C LEU A 739 -4.96 17.80 -7.84
N GLU A 740 -5.51 16.59 -8.00
CA GLU A 740 -6.95 16.34 -8.13
C GLU A 740 -7.66 16.43 -6.78
N THR A 741 -6.98 16.12 -5.67
CA THR A 741 -7.56 16.25 -4.32
C THR A 741 -7.80 17.73 -3.91
N ASP A 742 -8.90 18.00 -3.20
CA ASP A 742 -9.27 19.34 -2.69
C ASP A 742 -8.53 19.73 -1.39
N LEU A 743 -7.34 19.18 -1.15
CA LEU A 743 -6.57 19.40 0.08
C LEU A 743 -5.72 20.68 0.06
N LEU A 744 -5.38 21.18 -1.13
CA LEU A 744 -4.55 22.38 -1.33
C LEU A 744 -5.43 23.64 -1.44
N ASP A 745 -5.02 24.76 -0.82
CA ASP A 745 -5.75 26.04 -0.92
C ASP A 745 -5.89 26.47 -2.40
N HIS A 746 -7.11 26.84 -2.79
CA HIS A 746 -7.44 27.19 -4.17
C HIS A 746 -6.55 28.31 -4.75
N ARG A 747 -6.07 29.24 -3.91
CA ARG A 747 -5.19 30.33 -4.34
C ARG A 747 -3.81 29.84 -4.77
N LEU A 748 -3.29 28.82 -4.07
CA LEU A 748 -2.02 28.16 -4.45
C LEU A 748 -2.23 27.27 -5.68
N LYS A 749 -3.35 26.55 -5.75
CA LYS A 749 -3.71 25.71 -6.91
C LYS A 749 -3.77 26.52 -8.21
N ASN A 750 -4.32 27.74 -8.15
CA ASN A 750 -4.38 28.67 -9.30
C ASN A 750 -3.02 29.24 -9.73
N LYS A 751 -2.00 29.14 -8.89
CA LYS A 751 -0.64 29.59 -9.18
C LYS A 751 0.25 28.47 -9.74
N ILE A 752 -0.28 27.26 -9.95
CA ILE A 752 0.48 26.14 -10.52
C ILE A 752 0.70 26.38 -12.02
N ILE A 753 1.95 26.56 -12.42
CA ILE A 753 2.36 26.89 -13.79
C ILE A 753 3.01 25.72 -14.53
N GLY A 754 3.39 24.65 -13.82
CA GLY A 754 4.08 23.51 -14.43
C GLY A 754 3.95 22.20 -13.66
N LYS A 755 3.81 21.09 -14.39
CA LYS A 755 3.77 19.72 -13.87
C LYS A 755 4.87 18.90 -14.55
N ILE A 756 5.82 18.37 -13.78
CA ILE A 756 7.04 17.75 -14.35
C ILE A 756 7.21 16.34 -13.80
N ASP A 757 7.68 15.42 -14.62
CA ASP A 757 8.04 14.08 -14.18
C ASP A 757 9.54 14.06 -13.82
N VAL A 758 9.83 13.84 -12.54
CA VAL A 758 11.20 13.73 -11.98
C VAL A 758 11.42 12.32 -11.44
N GLY A 759 12.67 11.83 -11.53
CA GLY A 759 13.06 10.51 -11.04
C GLY A 759 13.34 10.48 -9.53
N TYR A 760 13.65 11.64 -8.96
CA TYR A 760 13.99 11.81 -7.55
C TYR A 760 13.10 12.85 -6.87
N THR A 761 12.87 12.68 -5.56
CA THR A 761 11.95 13.52 -4.76
C THR A 761 12.59 14.13 -3.52
N ASP A 762 13.85 13.80 -3.29
CA ASP A 762 14.75 14.36 -2.31
C ASP A 762 15.23 15.76 -2.78
N PRO A 763 16.14 16.45 -2.05
CA PRO A 763 16.74 17.70 -2.51
C PRO A 763 17.33 17.66 -3.94
N SER A 764 17.81 16.49 -4.38
CA SER A 764 18.31 16.28 -5.75
C SER A 764 17.20 16.38 -6.79
N GLY A 765 15.99 15.93 -6.44
CA GLY A 765 14.78 16.06 -7.25
C GLY A 765 14.41 17.51 -7.58
N ILE A 766 14.64 18.45 -6.67
CA ILE A 766 14.41 19.89 -6.92
C ILE A 766 15.30 20.39 -8.06
N LYS A 767 16.57 19.97 -8.09
CA LYS A 767 17.52 20.33 -9.16
C LYS A 767 17.06 19.77 -10.50
N GLU A 768 16.63 18.49 -10.52
CA GLU A 768 16.05 17.87 -11.71
C GLU A 768 14.77 18.60 -12.18
N ALA A 769 13.92 19.01 -11.24
CA ALA A 769 12.71 19.77 -11.55
C ALA A 769 13.06 21.13 -12.17
N ILE A 770 14.02 21.87 -11.62
CA ILE A 770 14.50 23.15 -12.20
C ILE A 770 15.03 22.94 -13.61
N ASP A 771 15.86 21.91 -13.82
CA ASP A 771 16.47 21.61 -15.12
C ASP A 771 15.43 21.24 -16.18
N LYS A 772 14.38 20.49 -15.81
CA LYS A 772 13.26 20.17 -16.70
C LYS A 772 12.26 21.31 -16.85
N SER A 773 12.28 22.29 -15.95
CA SER A 773 11.39 23.47 -15.97
C SER A 773 11.91 24.59 -16.86
N GLN A 774 12.98 24.38 -17.63
CA GLN A 774 13.64 25.45 -18.39
C GLN A 774 12.69 26.22 -19.31
N GLU A 775 11.74 25.54 -19.95
CA GLU A 775 10.72 26.17 -20.81
C GLU A 775 9.73 27.04 -20.03
N VAL A 776 9.40 26.66 -18.80
CA VAL A 776 8.45 27.36 -17.92
C VAL A 776 9.12 28.53 -17.20
N LEU A 777 10.43 28.41 -16.93
CA LEU A 777 11.25 29.36 -16.18
C LEU A 777 12.16 30.23 -17.08
N GLN A 778 11.92 30.29 -18.40
CA GLN A 778 12.78 30.97 -19.40
C GLN A 778 13.18 32.43 -19.08
N GLN A 779 12.46 33.09 -18.17
CA GLN A 779 12.74 34.46 -17.74
C GLN A 779 13.55 34.57 -16.44
N THR A 780 14.02 33.46 -15.84
CA THR A 780 14.78 33.49 -14.58
C THR A 780 16.29 33.61 -14.81
N ASP A 781 16.96 34.40 -13.96
CA ASP A 781 18.38 34.74 -14.10
C ASP A 781 19.31 33.54 -13.98
N ILE A 782 18.98 32.53 -13.15
CA ILE A 782 19.75 31.27 -13.05
C ILE A 782 19.87 30.58 -14.40
N ILE A 783 18.77 30.51 -15.16
CA ILE A 783 18.72 29.68 -16.37
C ILE A 783 19.50 30.35 -17.49
N ARG A 784 19.40 31.68 -17.60
CA ARG A 784 20.20 32.46 -18.55
C ARG A 784 21.69 32.36 -18.25
N GLU A 785 22.08 32.49 -16.98
CA GLU A 785 23.48 32.37 -16.55
C GLU A 785 24.04 30.97 -16.83
N LYS A 786 23.27 29.92 -16.52
CA LYS A 786 23.66 28.53 -16.83
C LYS A 786 23.86 28.31 -18.33
N GLN A 787 22.95 28.82 -19.16
CA GLN A 787 23.05 28.69 -20.61
C GLN A 787 24.30 29.35 -21.18
N ILE A 788 24.64 30.57 -20.75
CA ILE A 788 25.81 31.28 -21.27
C ILE A 788 27.14 30.64 -20.82
N VAL A 789 27.22 30.15 -19.57
CA VAL A 789 28.41 29.42 -19.09
C VAL A 789 28.57 28.08 -19.83
N GLN A 790 27.47 27.35 -20.06
CA GLN A 790 27.52 26.11 -20.85
C GLN A 790 27.89 26.36 -22.32
N GLU A 791 27.39 27.44 -22.93
CA GLU A 791 27.79 27.87 -24.27
C GLU A 791 29.30 28.16 -24.33
N PHE A 792 29.84 28.87 -23.33
CA PHE A 792 31.28 29.11 -23.21
C PHE A 792 32.07 27.80 -23.10
N LEU A 793 31.71 26.90 -22.17
CA LEU A 793 32.38 25.62 -21.97
C LEU A 793 32.35 24.74 -23.24
N LEU A 794 31.21 24.69 -23.93
CA LEU A 794 31.09 23.97 -25.20
C LEU A 794 32.02 24.53 -26.27
N ASN A 795 32.18 25.86 -26.35
CA ASN A 795 33.07 26.49 -27.31
C ASN A 795 34.55 26.30 -26.96
N VAL A 796 34.91 26.22 -25.68
CA VAL A 796 36.26 25.84 -25.24
C VAL A 796 36.60 24.42 -25.67
N VAL A 797 35.66 23.47 -25.51
CA VAL A 797 35.91 22.04 -25.77
C VAL A 797 35.82 21.66 -27.26
N LYS A 798 34.81 22.17 -27.99
CA LYS A 798 34.48 21.66 -29.35
C LYS A 798 35.01 22.53 -30.49
N THR A 799 34.85 23.85 -30.41
CA THR A 799 35.07 24.75 -31.56
C THR A 799 36.39 25.51 -31.46
N GLY A 800 36.93 25.72 -30.26
CA GLY A 800 38.09 26.57 -30.00
C GLY A 800 37.81 28.05 -30.27
N LEU A 801 36.53 28.44 -30.28
CA LEU A 801 36.07 29.83 -30.43
C LEU A 801 35.84 30.49 -29.07
N ALA A 802 36.55 30.06 -28.05
CA ALA A 802 36.52 30.68 -26.74
C ALA A 802 37.95 30.82 -26.21
N THR A 803 38.22 31.94 -25.54
CA THR A 803 39.49 32.23 -24.88
C THR A 803 39.23 32.62 -23.42
N TYR A 804 40.21 32.43 -22.56
CA TYR A 804 40.12 32.71 -21.13
C TYR A 804 41.50 33.09 -20.59
N GLY A 805 41.52 33.84 -19.50
CA GLY A 805 42.74 34.44 -18.97
C GLY A 805 42.86 35.93 -19.31
N GLN A 806 43.49 36.67 -18.42
CA GLN A 806 43.57 38.14 -18.48
C GLN A 806 44.22 38.63 -19.78
N LYS A 807 45.37 38.08 -20.15
CA LYS A 807 46.14 38.54 -21.30
C LYS A 807 45.44 38.19 -22.61
N GLU A 808 44.99 36.95 -22.73
CA GLU A 808 44.38 36.41 -23.94
C GLU A 808 43.02 37.05 -24.24
N VAL A 809 42.25 37.41 -23.21
CA VAL A 809 40.98 38.12 -23.35
C VAL A 809 41.20 39.59 -23.69
N GLU A 810 42.17 40.27 -23.08
CA GLU A 810 42.53 41.67 -23.42
C GLU A 810 43.03 41.78 -24.88
N ASP A 811 43.88 40.84 -25.31
CA ASP A 811 44.37 40.78 -26.69
C ASP A 811 43.21 40.56 -27.67
N ALA A 812 42.27 39.67 -27.34
CA ALA A 812 41.09 39.41 -28.16
C ALA A 812 40.11 40.60 -28.21
N LEU A 813 39.95 41.33 -27.09
CA LEU A 813 39.14 42.56 -27.02
C LEU A 813 39.76 43.67 -27.86
N THR A 814 41.08 43.86 -27.75
CA THR A 814 41.83 44.86 -28.53
C THR A 814 41.78 44.55 -30.02
N ALA A 815 41.87 43.27 -30.40
CA ALA A 815 41.72 42.79 -31.77
C ALA A 815 40.26 42.74 -32.26
N ARG A 816 39.28 43.16 -31.45
CA ARG A 816 37.83 43.15 -31.74
C ARG A 816 37.26 41.78 -32.16
N LYS A 817 37.89 40.70 -31.71
CA LYS A 817 37.48 39.31 -32.00
C LYS A 817 36.37 38.81 -31.10
N VAL A 818 36.15 39.45 -29.95
CA VAL A 818 35.18 39.00 -28.94
C VAL A 818 33.74 39.26 -29.40
N SER A 819 32.91 38.22 -29.31
CA SER A 819 31.46 38.28 -29.47
C SER A 819 30.78 38.52 -28.13
N LYS A 820 31.11 37.69 -27.13
CA LYS A 820 30.53 37.73 -25.79
C LYS A 820 31.65 37.66 -24.75
N LEU A 821 31.67 38.57 -23.80
CA LEU A 821 32.60 38.62 -22.68
C LEU A 821 31.89 38.17 -21.41
N LEU A 822 32.45 37.16 -20.72
CA LEU A 822 31.98 36.64 -19.45
C LEU A 822 32.93 37.11 -18.33
N ILE A 823 32.39 37.78 -17.33
CA ILE A 823 33.14 38.35 -16.19
C ILE A 823 32.52 37.81 -14.90
N SER A 824 33.33 37.23 -14.02
CA SER A 824 32.87 36.78 -12.70
C SER A 824 32.70 37.95 -11.74
N GLU A 825 31.62 37.96 -10.96
CA GLU A 825 31.41 38.94 -9.87
C GLU A 825 32.49 38.84 -8.78
N GLY A 826 33.17 37.69 -8.67
CA GLY A 826 34.26 37.47 -7.70
C GLY A 826 35.60 38.13 -8.07
N LEU A 827 35.67 38.90 -9.16
CA LEU A 827 36.90 39.59 -9.56
C LEU A 827 37.13 40.86 -8.72
N GLU A 828 38.09 40.78 -7.81
CA GLU A 828 38.58 41.87 -6.97
C GLU A 828 39.97 42.32 -7.45
N LYS A 829 40.02 43.03 -8.58
CA LYS A 829 41.28 43.59 -9.14
C LYS A 829 41.08 45.06 -9.49
N MET A 830 42.10 45.88 -9.26
CA MET A 830 42.13 47.29 -9.64
C MET A 830 43.10 47.55 -10.79
N VAL A 831 42.79 48.59 -11.57
CA VAL A 831 43.58 49.13 -12.67
C VAL A 831 43.99 50.56 -12.32
N TYR A 832 45.30 50.81 -12.33
CA TYR A 832 45.88 52.11 -12.06
C TYR A 832 46.47 52.69 -13.35
N LYS A 833 45.93 53.83 -13.80
CA LYS A 833 46.50 54.58 -14.92
C LYS A 833 47.42 55.65 -14.36
N VAL A 834 48.72 55.47 -14.56
CA VAL A 834 49.73 56.45 -14.13
C VAL A 834 50.17 57.30 -15.32
N LYS A 835 50.45 58.57 -15.05
CA LYS A 835 51.07 59.49 -16.01
C LYS A 835 52.32 60.08 -15.40
N CYS A 836 53.32 60.33 -16.24
CA CYS A 836 54.47 61.12 -15.83
C CYS A 836 54.11 62.59 -15.61
N THR A 837 54.64 63.18 -14.55
CA THR A 837 54.47 64.61 -14.25
C THR A 837 55.26 65.54 -15.18
N ALA A 838 56.27 65.02 -15.90
CA ALA A 838 57.18 65.81 -16.74
C ALA A 838 57.09 65.51 -18.26
N CYS A 839 56.50 64.38 -18.66
CA CYS A 839 56.33 64.01 -20.07
C CYS A 839 54.96 63.35 -20.33
N GLU A 840 54.69 62.97 -21.58
CA GLU A 840 53.40 62.37 -21.96
C GLU A 840 53.28 60.86 -21.70
N TYR A 841 54.28 60.24 -21.05
CA TYR A 841 54.26 58.81 -20.74
C TYR A 841 53.06 58.43 -19.86
N THR A 842 52.29 57.45 -20.30
CA THR A 842 51.19 56.82 -19.54
C THR A 842 51.35 55.31 -19.50
N GLU A 843 51.14 54.71 -18.33
CA GLU A 843 51.22 53.25 -18.14
C GLU A 843 50.01 52.76 -17.34
N ILE A 844 49.52 51.57 -17.69
CA ILE A 844 48.45 50.88 -16.98
C ILE A 844 49.08 49.78 -16.12
N MET A 845 48.84 49.84 -14.82
CA MET A 845 49.32 48.85 -13.85
C MET A 845 48.15 48.10 -13.22
N TYR A 846 48.32 46.80 -13.01
CA TYR A 846 47.31 45.92 -12.47
C TYR A 846 47.68 45.49 -11.03
N GLN A 847 46.66 45.33 -10.17
CA GLN A 847 46.69 44.74 -8.82
C GLN A 847 46.92 45.69 -7.63
N GLU A 848 48.15 46.05 -7.30
CA GLU A 848 48.45 46.87 -6.11
C GLU A 848 48.61 48.35 -6.47
N PRO A 849 48.27 49.29 -5.56
CA PRO A 849 48.53 50.71 -5.78
C PRO A 849 50.03 50.90 -6.04
N PRO A 850 50.43 51.42 -7.20
CA PRO A 850 51.83 51.46 -7.57
C PRO A 850 52.62 52.32 -6.58
N ASP A 851 53.74 51.80 -6.08
CA ASP A 851 54.62 52.56 -5.19
C ASP A 851 55.32 53.69 -5.96
N LEU A 852 54.67 54.87 -5.95
CA LEU A 852 55.12 56.07 -6.66
C LEU A 852 56.47 56.61 -6.15
N ARG A 853 57.01 56.09 -5.03
CA ARG A 853 58.34 56.45 -4.53
C ARG A 853 59.46 55.69 -5.23
N ASN A 854 59.21 54.43 -5.61
CA ASN A 854 60.20 53.55 -6.22
C ASN A 854 60.06 53.45 -7.75
N ASN A 855 58.86 53.69 -8.29
CA ASN A 855 58.63 53.67 -9.73
C ASN A 855 58.81 55.06 -10.34
N LYS A 856 59.91 55.24 -11.09
CA LYS A 856 60.18 56.43 -11.90
C LYS A 856 59.72 56.20 -13.34
N CYS A 857 59.35 57.27 -14.04
CA CYS A 857 58.98 57.20 -15.45
C CYS A 857 60.08 56.51 -16.27
N LYS A 858 59.70 55.51 -17.07
CA LYS A 858 60.65 54.74 -17.90
C LYS A 858 61.34 55.61 -18.97
N ASP A 859 60.66 56.65 -19.42
CA ASP A 859 61.19 57.55 -20.47
C ASP A 859 62.08 58.70 -19.94
N CYS A 860 61.79 59.28 -18.78
CA CYS A 860 62.49 60.50 -18.32
C CYS A 860 62.90 60.50 -16.84
N GLY A 861 62.63 59.44 -16.08
CA GLY A 861 63.04 59.31 -14.68
C GLY A 861 62.31 60.19 -13.67
N SER A 862 61.32 60.99 -14.10
CA SER A 862 60.51 61.85 -13.23
C SER A 862 59.42 61.08 -12.47
N ALA A 863 58.82 61.73 -11.47
CA ALA A 863 57.78 61.12 -10.63
C ALA A 863 56.50 60.82 -11.43
N LEU A 864 55.88 59.69 -11.12
CA LEU A 864 54.59 59.27 -11.68
C LEU A 864 53.46 59.75 -10.76
N GLU A 865 52.31 60.08 -11.35
CA GLU A 865 51.08 60.40 -10.64
C GLU A 865 49.96 59.48 -11.14
N ILE A 866 49.12 58.99 -10.21
CA ILE A 866 47.93 58.20 -10.56
C ILE A 866 46.86 59.18 -11.01
N ILE A 867 46.46 59.07 -12.27
CA ILE A 867 45.38 59.89 -12.85
C ILE A 867 44.03 59.20 -12.65
N GLU A 868 44.01 57.87 -12.71
CA GLU A 868 42.77 57.10 -12.72
C GLU A 868 42.94 55.78 -11.97
N GLU A 869 41.97 55.47 -11.11
CA GLU A 869 41.83 54.20 -10.39
C GLU A 869 40.46 53.62 -10.76
N VAL A 870 40.47 52.48 -11.46
CA VAL A 870 39.25 51.86 -12.02
C VAL A 870 39.20 50.39 -11.65
N ASP A 871 38.01 49.88 -11.35
CA ASP A 871 37.80 48.44 -11.14
C ASP A 871 38.09 47.67 -12.42
N TYR A 872 38.76 46.52 -12.32
CA TYR A 872 39.17 45.76 -13.49
C TYR A 872 37.98 45.19 -14.29
N ALA A 873 36.85 44.88 -13.62
CA ALA A 873 35.65 44.49 -14.33
C ALA A 873 35.09 45.67 -15.15
N ASP A 874 35.11 46.88 -14.59
CA ASP A 874 34.68 48.11 -15.27
C ASP A 874 35.57 48.40 -16.49
N TYR A 875 36.89 48.28 -16.34
CA TYR A 875 37.87 48.43 -17.43
C TYR A 875 37.61 47.45 -18.58
N LEU A 876 37.36 46.17 -18.28
CA LEU A 876 37.06 45.16 -19.31
C LEU A 876 35.71 45.41 -19.99
N MET A 877 34.71 45.91 -19.27
CA MET A 877 33.42 46.27 -19.86
C MET A 877 33.53 47.47 -20.80
N GLU A 878 34.30 48.49 -20.44
CA GLU A 878 34.57 49.62 -21.34
C GLU A 878 35.25 49.15 -22.63
N LYS A 879 36.27 48.27 -22.51
CA LYS A 879 36.92 47.65 -23.68
C LYS A 879 35.98 46.76 -24.49
N ALA A 880 35.04 46.07 -23.84
CA ALA A 880 34.00 45.31 -24.52
C ALA A 880 33.04 46.22 -25.30
N MET A 881 32.62 47.36 -24.73
CA MET A 881 31.81 48.36 -25.43
C MET A 881 32.56 48.94 -26.64
N GLU A 882 33.84 49.29 -26.50
CA GLU A 882 34.69 49.77 -27.61
C GLU A 882 34.87 48.74 -28.75
N SER A 883 34.72 47.45 -28.43
CA SER A 883 34.84 46.33 -29.38
C SER A 883 33.48 45.76 -29.85
N ASN A 884 32.36 46.37 -29.43
CA ASN A 884 30.99 45.92 -29.72
C ASN A 884 30.71 44.49 -29.22
N ALA A 885 31.35 44.05 -28.13
CA ALA A 885 31.12 42.75 -27.51
C ALA A 885 29.99 42.81 -26.48
N GLU A 886 29.18 41.75 -26.41
CA GLU A 886 28.11 41.61 -25.41
C GLU A 886 28.72 41.19 -24.06
N THR A 887 28.37 41.87 -22.96
CA THR A 887 28.93 41.59 -21.63
C THR A 887 27.94 40.80 -20.77
N HIS A 888 28.43 39.75 -20.12
CA HIS A 888 27.66 38.91 -19.20
C HIS A 888 28.41 38.76 -17.87
N LEU A 889 27.74 39.16 -16.78
CA LEU A 889 28.25 38.94 -15.42
C LEU A 889 27.78 37.57 -14.90
N VAL A 890 28.74 36.77 -14.43
CA VAL A 890 28.51 35.42 -13.90
C VAL A 890 28.68 35.46 -12.39
N SER A 891 27.65 35.07 -11.65
CA SER A 891 27.67 35.02 -10.18
C SER A 891 28.51 33.84 -9.67
N THR A 892 29.18 34.01 -8.54
CA THR A 892 29.85 32.90 -7.82
C THR A 892 28.89 32.11 -6.93
N GLU A 893 27.59 32.43 -6.95
CA GLU A 893 26.57 31.76 -6.13
C GLU A 893 26.03 30.48 -6.79
N THR A 894 26.08 30.37 -8.12
CA THR A 894 25.64 29.20 -8.87
C THR A 894 26.76 28.16 -9.02
N ASP A 895 26.41 26.87 -9.19
CA ASP A 895 27.41 25.81 -9.39
C ASP A 895 28.26 26.06 -10.65
N ASP A 896 27.60 26.43 -11.76
CA ASP A 896 28.24 26.73 -13.04
C ASP A 896 29.14 27.98 -12.94
N GLY A 897 28.70 29.01 -12.21
CA GLY A 897 29.48 30.22 -11.98
C GLY A 897 30.68 30.03 -11.05
N LYS A 898 30.55 29.17 -10.02
CA LYS A 898 31.71 28.72 -9.21
C LYS A 898 32.72 27.98 -10.07
N GLN A 899 32.26 27.09 -10.93
CA GLN A 899 33.11 26.36 -11.86
C GLN A 899 33.83 27.33 -12.82
N PHE A 900 33.12 28.34 -13.34
CA PHE A 900 33.71 29.38 -14.19
C PHE A 900 34.80 30.18 -13.45
N TYR A 901 34.54 30.63 -12.22
CA TYR A 901 35.50 31.38 -11.43
C TYR A 901 36.74 30.56 -11.05
N THR A 902 36.53 29.39 -10.46
CA THR A 902 37.63 28.54 -9.95
C THR A 902 38.42 27.85 -11.06
N GLY A 903 37.75 27.43 -12.13
CA GLY A 903 38.38 26.69 -13.23
C GLY A 903 39.06 27.58 -14.28
N PHE A 904 38.52 28.77 -14.54
CA PHE A 904 38.95 29.63 -15.65
C PHE A 904 39.42 31.03 -15.20
N GLY A 905 39.61 31.25 -13.90
CA GLY A 905 40.11 32.52 -13.36
C GLY A 905 39.10 33.67 -13.41
N GLY A 906 37.82 33.36 -13.66
CA GLY A 906 36.72 34.31 -13.66
C GLY A 906 36.60 35.22 -14.89
N ILE A 907 37.44 35.02 -15.92
CA ILE A 907 37.43 35.84 -17.15
C ILE A 907 37.45 34.92 -18.36
N GLY A 908 36.45 35.06 -19.21
CA GLY A 908 36.32 34.27 -20.44
C GLY A 908 35.65 35.06 -21.54
N ALA A 909 35.92 34.72 -22.79
CA ALA A 909 35.35 35.37 -23.95
C ALA A 909 35.01 34.34 -25.02
N ILE A 910 33.84 34.45 -25.63
CA ILE A 910 33.43 33.73 -26.84
C ILE A 910 33.77 34.63 -28.04
N LEU A 911 34.52 34.10 -28.99
CA LEU A 911 35.05 34.80 -30.15
C LEU A 911 34.10 34.66 -31.36
N ARG A 912 34.05 35.69 -32.20
CA ARG A 912 33.30 35.67 -33.48
C ARG A 912 33.95 34.75 -34.51
N TYR A 913 35.28 34.69 -34.49
CA TYR A 913 36.13 33.89 -35.37
C TYR A 913 37.49 33.63 -34.69
N LYS A 914 38.26 32.66 -35.18
CA LYS A 914 39.60 32.32 -34.65
C LYS A 914 40.64 33.38 -34.99
#